data_AF-A0A948Q4S1-F1
#
_entry.id   AF-A0A948Q4S1-F1
#
_cell.length_a   1.000
_cell.length_b   1.000
_cell.length_c   1.000
_cell.angle_alpha   90.00
_cell.angle_beta   90.00
_cell.angle_gamma   90.00
#
_symmetry.space_group_name_H-M   'P 1'
#
loop_
_entity.id
_entity.type
_entity.pdbx_description
1 polymer ?
#
loop_
_entity_poly.entity_id
_entity_poly.type
_entity_poly.pdbx_seq_one_letter_code
_entity_poly.pdbx_strand_id
1 'polypeptide(L)'
;MGASTYASETILDVQDQPLKQGMSNLLKAFDRLMTVGTYYSTDHEQYKEASRKACGIIVESIGGRSSVILETGSAGLMLEGQVVNPQHRNVRQLHELLVSLNIARLEIDHGLSPEDLRLAFKVLHEHKLALGSSTDFREVKVQGLPPTVRVLGANLVLRDEEDGGIDDLLADIFGVEDVSAVSSPEQLAKQFLDLITRVIENLRDYEKENGGGASGGAGTDKQEMSPQLRRLAEDLRNLVLVDPDPENLLRLVHNARRALDLSRDSRSVDLVFRMLRKEVSRAKPVADPENPDRPAFNRDNHDLELFRAELDRVSAAPRGTWVAENPVRLDYLGICFQILQSEPPPSLEIHLLAALEVALGEESTGPEVIDLCAAAVAAGVRTGHPSAAGRQIQAVAHILRAHHLDLLARFWYRLWSSLDNGGRGAAWPYLANDVLLGMDKADPADLGALLEGLGSVHLHEARQSQVVLFGLPCMQEKSASPAIFTVPAVSLYALHVLLLESPLADWHGPRIYRLMMRQPPNQLTGLVIQVLGEYRAEDRALLTRLLEQQAKGTMSGELKVWIVQLLLGQLETLPQSRRREEWVDPALFWLGQLDHEAARSVFERVLTERRLLFFKAWPEECRSQVERMVESWNNASAT
;
A
#
# COMPACT_ATOMS: atom_id res chain seq x y z
N MET A 1 -3.80 -51.45 8.65
CA MET A 1 -3.32 -50.34 7.80
C MET A 1 -4.51 -49.83 7.01
N GLY A 2 -5.19 -48.80 7.51
CA GLY A 2 -6.33 -48.20 6.82
C GLY A 2 -5.81 -47.15 5.83
N ALA A 3 -5.96 -47.40 4.54
CA ALA A 3 -5.77 -46.37 3.53
C ALA A 3 -6.90 -45.34 3.71
N SER A 4 -6.60 -44.25 4.42
CA SER A 4 -7.45 -43.07 4.44
C SER A 4 -7.59 -42.59 3.00
N THR A 5 -8.78 -42.74 2.43
CA THR A 5 -9.21 -42.08 1.20
C THR A 5 -9.21 -40.58 1.45
N TYR A 6 -8.03 -39.97 1.37
CA TYR A 6 -7.91 -38.53 1.15
C TYR A 6 -8.66 -38.26 -0.15
N ALA A 7 -9.82 -37.63 -0.06
CA ALA A 7 -10.49 -37.06 -1.21
C ALA A 7 -9.43 -36.28 -1.98
N SER A 8 -9.16 -36.70 -3.21
CA SER A 8 -8.16 -36.08 -4.06
C SER A 8 -8.59 -34.64 -4.30
N GLU A 9 -8.05 -33.73 -3.50
CA GLU A 9 -8.27 -32.30 -3.63
C GLU A 9 -7.85 -31.91 -5.06
N THR A 10 -8.85 -31.61 -5.88
CA THR A 10 -8.67 -31.31 -7.29
C THR A 10 -8.20 -29.86 -7.36
N ILE A 11 -7.00 -29.64 -7.92
CA ILE A 11 -6.46 -28.30 -8.10
C ILE A 11 -7.13 -27.70 -9.33
N LEU A 12 -7.81 -26.56 -9.16
CA LEU A 12 -8.41 -25.82 -10.25
C LEU A 12 -7.47 -24.69 -10.69
N ASP A 13 -7.44 -24.42 -11.99
CA ASP A 13 -6.79 -23.23 -12.54
C ASP A 13 -7.67 -21.98 -12.34
N VAL A 14 -7.18 -20.80 -12.74
CA VAL A 14 -7.91 -19.52 -12.61
C VAL A 14 -9.20 -19.44 -13.45
N GLN A 15 -9.44 -20.42 -14.33
CA GLN A 15 -10.67 -20.56 -15.12
C GLN A 15 -11.59 -21.65 -14.56
N ASP A 16 -11.35 -22.07 -13.32
CA ASP A 16 -12.04 -23.16 -12.62
C ASP A 16 -11.97 -24.52 -13.36
N GLN A 17 -11.00 -24.71 -14.25
CA GLN A 17 -10.77 -25.99 -14.92
C GLN A 17 -9.83 -26.87 -14.08
N PRO A 18 -10.08 -28.18 -13.97
CA PRO A 18 -9.18 -29.08 -13.28
C PRO A 18 -7.81 -29.11 -13.98
N LEU A 19 -6.75 -28.96 -13.20
CA LEU A 19 -5.39 -29.06 -13.69
C LEU A 19 -5.11 -30.48 -14.17
N LYS A 20 -4.33 -30.64 -15.26
CA LYS A 20 -3.90 -31.97 -15.73
C LYS A 20 -3.30 -32.78 -14.56
N GLN A 21 -3.65 -34.06 -14.48
CA GLN A 21 -3.30 -34.91 -13.33
C GLN A 21 -1.79 -34.91 -13.02
N GLY A 22 -0.93 -34.96 -14.04
CA GLY A 22 0.53 -34.87 -13.87
C GLY A 22 0.96 -33.56 -13.21
N MET A 23 0.44 -32.43 -13.67
CA MET A 23 0.75 -31.11 -13.10
C MET A 23 0.21 -30.96 -11.67
N SER A 24 -0.97 -31.53 -11.37
CA SER A 24 -1.52 -31.55 -10.01
C SER A 24 -0.63 -32.33 -9.05
N ASN A 25 -0.15 -33.51 -9.49
CA ASN A 25 0.75 -34.36 -8.72
C ASN A 25 2.11 -33.66 -8.50
N LEU A 26 2.63 -33.00 -9.52
CA LEU A 26 3.87 -32.22 -9.46
C LEU A 26 3.79 -31.09 -8.43
N LEU A 27 2.71 -30.30 -8.40
CA LEU A 27 2.52 -29.24 -7.40
C LEU A 27 2.39 -29.80 -5.98
N LYS A 28 1.65 -30.89 -5.79
CA LYS A 28 1.55 -31.60 -4.50
C LYS A 28 2.90 -32.14 -4.03
N ALA A 29 3.75 -32.59 -4.96
CA ALA A 29 5.10 -33.05 -4.66
C ALA A 29 6.00 -31.92 -4.16
N PHE A 30 5.94 -30.74 -4.79
CA PHE A 30 6.67 -29.55 -4.32
C PHE A 30 6.20 -29.10 -2.94
N ASP A 31 4.89 -28.94 -2.73
CA ASP A 31 4.33 -28.53 -1.43
C ASP A 31 4.77 -29.47 -0.31
N ARG A 32 4.71 -30.79 -0.55
CA ARG A 32 5.16 -31.79 0.42
C ARG A 32 6.65 -31.70 0.69
N LEU A 33 7.48 -31.58 -0.35
CA LEU A 33 8.93 -31.47 -0.19
C LEU A 33 9.30 -30.24 0.65
N MET A 34 8.72 -29.10 0.31
CA MET A 34 8.97 -27.84 1.01
C MET A 34 8.44 -27.86 2.45
N THR A 35 7.24 -28.41 2.66
CA THR A 35 6.68 -28.61 4.01
C THR A 35 7.53 -29.54 4.86
N VAL A 36 8.15 -30.59 4.31
CA VAL A 36 9.09 -31.43 5.07
C VAL A 36 10.40 -30.66 5.32
N GLY A 37 10.85 -29.85 4.37
CA GLY A 37 12.05 -29.03 4.47
C GLY A 37 12.00 -27.94 5.54
N THR A 38 10.80 -27.51 5.98
CA THR A 38 10.67 -26.59 7.11
C THR A 38 10.95 -27.25 8.46
N TYR A 39 10.78 -28.58 8.56
CA TYR A 39 10.96 -29.32 9.82
C TYR A 39 12.27 -30.10 9.90
N TYR A 40 12.88 -30.43 8.76
CA TYR A 40 14.05 -31.30 8.70
C TYR A 40 15.15 -30.71 7.82
N SER A 41 16.41 -30.89 8.26
CA SER A 41 17.58 -30.49 7.46
C SER A 41 17.72 -31.32 6.18
N THR A 42 18.47 -30.79 5.22
CA THR A 42 18.66 -31.41 3.89
C THR A 42 19.34 -32.79 3.93
N ASP A 43 20.05 -33.09 5.02
CA ASP A 43 20.74 -34.36 5.27
C ASP A 43 19.90 -35.36 6.08
N HIS A 44 18.75 -34.94 6.62
CA HIS A 44 17.88 -35.81 7.40
C HIS A 44 17.18 -36.86 6.51
N GLU A 45 17.08 -38.10 6.99
CA GLU A 45 16.53 -39.22 6.22
C GLU A 45 15.09 -39.00 5.75
N GLN A 46 14.26 -38.31 6.53
CA GLN A 46 12.89 -37.98 6.11
C GLN A 46 12.85 -36.97 4.94
N TYR A 47 13.77 -36.01 4.91
CA TYR A 47 13.86 -35.06 3.79
C TYR A 47 14.41 -35.75 2.54
N LYS A 48 15.41 -36.65 2.69
CA LYS A 48 15.90 -37.50 1.59
C LYS A 48 14.80 -38.39 1.00
N GLU A 49 13.97 -39.00 1.84
CA GLU A 49 12.84 -39.81 1.40
C GLU A 49 11.77 -38.96 0.70
N ALA A 50 11.44 -37.78 1.24
CA ALA A 50 10.50 -36.86 0.61
C ALA A 50 11.01 -36.37 -0.75
N SER A 51 12.30 -36.05 -0.86
CA SER A 51 12.96 -35.69 -2.11
C SER A 51 12.96 -36.83 -3.13
N ARG A 52 13.29 -38.07 -2.74
CA ARG A 52 13.22 -39.23 -3.63
C ARG A 52 11.81 -39.41 -4.22
N LYS A 53 10.77 -39.29 -3.39
CA LYS A 53 9.37 -39.36 -3.83
C LYS A 53 8.98 -38.20 -4.74
N ALA A 54 9.33 -36.97 -4.36
CA ALA A 54 9.01 -35.79 -5.15
C ALA A 54 9.71 -35.83 -6.52
N CYS A 55 10.99 -36.21 -6.56
CA CYS A 55 11.76 -36.40 -7.78
C CYS A 55 11.11 -37.41 -8.71
N GLY A 56 10.68 -38.58 -8.20
CA GLY A 56 9.96 -39.58 -9.01
C GLY A 56 8.69 -39.02 -9.65
N ILE A 57 7.88 -38.28 -8.89
CA ILE A 57 6.64 -37.66 -9.39
C ILE A 57 6.93 -36.57 -10.43
N ILE A 58 7.97 -35.74 -10.20
CA ILE A 58 8.36 -34.67 -11.13
C ILE A 58 8.83 -35.28 -12.46
N VAL A 59 9.72 -36.28 -12.42
CA VAL A 59 10.22 -36.97 -13.62
C VAL A 59 9.09 -37.68 -14.37
N GLU A 60 8.18 -38.34 -13.66
CA GLU A 60 6.98 -38.94 -14.26
C GLU A 60 6.07 -37.89 -14.93
N SER A 61 5.94 -36.70 -14.32
CA SER A 61 5.12 -35.59 -14.83
C SER A 61 5.75 -34.88 -16.03
N ILE A 62 7.08 -34.86 -16.13
CA ILE A 62 7.80 -34.43 -17.35
C ILE A 62 7.43 -35.36 -18.51
N GLY A 63 7.33 -36.66 -18.23
CA GLY A 63 6.95 -37.67 -19.21
C GLY A 63 7.98 -37.80 -20.33
N GLY A 64 7.53 -37.83 -21.59
CA GLY A 64 8.42 -37.93 -22.77
C GLY A 64 9.07 -36.61 -23.20
N ARG A 65 8.99 -35.54 -22.40
CA ARG A 65 9.57 -34.22 -22.71
C ARG A 65 10.97 -34.09 -22.14
N SER A 66 11.75 -33.14 -22.66
CA SER A 66 13.08 -32.83 -22.14
C SER A 66 13.05 -32.12 -20.78
N SER A 67 12.03 -31.29 -20.54
CA SER A 67 11.91 -30.50 -19.31
C SER A 67 10.45 -30.13 -19.01
N VAL A 68 10.19 -29.76 -17.75
CA VAL A 68 8.97 -29.07 -17.32
C VAL A 68 9.32 -27.63 -16.97
N ILE A 69 8.43 -26.71 -17.35
CA ILE A 69 8.62 -25.27 -17.20
C ILE A 69 7.51 -24.74 -16.28
N LEU A 70 7.92 -24.02 -15.24
CA LEU A 70 7.05 -23.26 -14.33
C LEU A 70 7.33 -21.77 -14.53
N GLU A 71 6.32 -21.00 -14.89
CA GLU A 71 6.45 -19.56 -15.10
C GLU A 71 5.68 -18.79 -14.03
N THR A 72 6.31 -17.79 -13.42
CA THR A 72 5.64 -16.88 -12.48
C THR A 72 5.06 -15.69 -13.24
N GLY A 73 3.78 -15.43 -13.02
CA GLY A 73 3.07 -14.30 -13.60
C GLY A 73 2.27 -13.55 -12.54
N SER A 74 1.75 -12.38 -12.91
CA SER A 74 0.91 -11.56 -12.02
C SER A 74 -0.39 -12.27 -11.61
N ALA A 75 -0.89 -13.17 -12.45
CA ALA A 75 -2.10 -13.97 -12.19
C ALA A 75 -1.84 -15.25 -11.38
N GLY A 76 -0.58 -15.67 -11.22
CA GLY A 76 -0.22 -16.89 -10.48
C GLY A 76 0.93 -17.67 -11.10
N LEU A 77 0.97 -18.98 -10.82
CA LEU A 77 1.98 -19.88 -11.34
C LEU A 77 1.43 -20.60 -12.58
N MET A 78 2.08 -20.43 -13.73
CA MET A 78 1.70 -21.06 -15.00
C MET A 78 2.47 -22.37 -15.21
N LEU A 79 1.73 -23.44 -15.51
CA LEU A 79 2.26 -24.76 -15.87
C LEU A 79 1.56 -25.23 -17.15
N GLU A 80 2.31 -25.44 -18.23
CA GLU A 80 1.76 -25.89 -19.53
C GLU A 80 0.58 -25.05 -20.05
N GLY A 81 0.61 -23.74 -19.83
CA GLY A 81 -0.46 -22.83 -20.25
C GLY A 81 -1.68 -22.80 -19.31
N GLN A 82 -1.70 -23.57 -18.22
CA GLN A 82 -2.70 -23.45 -17.15
C GLN A 82 -2.13 -22.58 -16.02
N VAL A 83 -2.85 -21.53 -15.62
CA VAL A 83 -2.44 -20.63 -14.54
C VAL A 83 -3.16 -21.00 -13.25
N VAL A 84 -2.42 -21.30 -12.19
CA VAL A 84 -2.99 -21.67 -10.88
C VAL A 84 -2.90 -20.49 -9.91
N ASN A 85 -3.99 -20.26 -9.18
CA ASN A 85 -4.08 -19.17 -8.20
C ASN A 85 -2.94 -19.26 -7.17
N PRO A 86 -2.18 -18.17 -6.93
CA PRO A 86 -1.04 -18.18 -6.01
C PRO A 86 -1.44 -18.41 -4.54
N GLN A 87 -2.73 -18.27 -4.18
CA GLN A 87 -3.24 -18.56 -2.84
C GLN A 87 -3.60 -20.03 -2.63
N HIS A 88 -3.61 -20.84 -3.70
CA HIS A 88 -3.85 -22.27 -3.58
C HIS A 88 -2.76 -22.92 -2.72
N ARG A 89 -3.15 -23.73 -1.72
CA ARG A 89 -2.23 -24.33 -0.73
C ARG A 89 -0.97 -24.92 -1.36
N ASN A 90 -1.15 -25.77 -2.38
CA ASN A 90 -0.06 -26.49 -3.05
C ASN A 90 0.83 -25.63 -3.96
N VAL A 91 0.48 -24.36 -4.20
CA VAL A 91 1.23 -23.44 -5.08
C VAL A 91 1.89 -22.33 -4.28
N ARG A 92 1.23 -21.88 -3.21
CA ARG A 92 1.58 -20.68 -2.45
C ARG A 92 3.04 -20.61 -2.08
N GLN A 93 3.58 -21.66 -1.46
CA GLN A 93 4.96 -21.61 -0.98
C GLN A 93 5.97 -21.53 -2.14
N LEU A 94 5.76 -22.30 -3.21
CA LEU A 94 6.66 -22.31 -4.38
C LEU A 94 6.61 -20.98 -5.12
N HIS A 95 5.40 -20.46 -5.36
CA HIS A 95 5.20 -19.16 -5.98
C HIS A 95 5.85 -18.03 -5.17
N GLU A 96 5.65 -18.02 -3.84
CA GLU A 96 6.28 -17.04 -2.95
C GLU A 96 7.81 -17.12 -3.00
N LEU A 97 8.39 -18.33 -3.04
CA LEU A 97 9.83 -18.53 -3.20
C LEU A 97 10.34 -17.93 -4.51
N LEU A 98 9.73 -18.28 -5.64
CA LEU A 98 10.18 -17.82 -6.97
C LEU A 98 10.02 -16.30 -7.14
N VAL A 99 8.90 -15.73 -6.69
CA VAL A 99 8.65 -14.28 -6.75
C VAL A 99 9.62 -13.51 -5.87
N SER A 100 9.90 -13.99 -4.65
CA SER A 100 10.85 -13.31 -3.75
C SER A 100 12.28 -13.24 -4.31
N LEU A 101 12.62 -14.18 -5.20
CA LEU A 101 13.92 -14.25 -5.86
C LEU A 101 13.94 -13.59 -7.25
N ASN A 102 12.84 -12.95 -7.66
CA ASN A 102 12.65 -12.39 -9.00
C ASN A 102 12.87 -13.41 -10.14
N ILE A 103 12.49 -14.67 -9.92
CA ILE A 103 12.58 -15.75 -10.91
C ILE A 103 11.27 -15.80 -11.72
N ALA A 104 11.36 -15.46 -13.01
CA ALA A 104 10.22 -15.56 -13.93
C ALA A 104 9.98 -16.98 -14.40
N ARG A 105 11.02 -17.77 -14.61
CA ARG A 105 10.90 -19.14 -15.13
C ARG A 105 11.83 -20.10 -14.40
N LEU A 106 11.27 -21.21 -13.94
CA LEU A 106 11.98 -22.36 -13.39
C LEU A 106 11.81 -23.53 -14.35
N GLU A 107 12.91 -24.02 -14.89
CA GLU A 107 12.94 -25.16 -15.81
C GLU A 107 13.65 -26.34 -15.16
N ILE A 108 13.04 -27.52 -15.23
CA ILE A 108 13.53 -28.75 -14.60
C ILE A 108 13.63 -29.83 -15.67
N ASP A 109 14.84 -30.35 -15.87
CA ASP A 109 15.17 -31.35 -16.88
C ASP A 109 14.71 -32.76 -16.47
N HIS A 110 14.42 -33.62 -17.46
CA HIS A 110 14.08 -35.03 -17.25
C HIS A 110 15.18 -35.82 -16.52
N GLY A 111 16.44 -35.38 -16.61
CA GLY A 111 17.59 -35.98 -15.94
C GLY A 111 17.69 -35.67 -14.43
N LEU A 112 16.70 -35.01 -13.84
CA LEU A 112 16.70 -34.61 -12.43
C LEU A 112 16.93 -35.80 -11.49
N SER A 113 17.97 -35.71 -10.65
CA SER A 113 18.20 -36.64 -9.55
C SER A 113 17.62 -36.12 -8.22
N PRO A 114 17.39 -37.00 -7.22
CA PRO A 114 16.99 -36.55 -5.89
C PRO A 114 18.03 -35.63 -5.22
N GLU A 115 19.31 -35.80 -5.55
CA GLU A 115 20.38 -34.94 -5.03
C GLU A 115 20.33 -33.54 -5.63
N ASP A 116 20.12 -33.45 -6.95
CA ASP A 116 19.92 -32.19 -7.65
C ASP A 116 18.71 -31.45 -7.10
N LEU A 117 17.58 -32.14 -6.91
CA LEU A 117 16.37 -31.52 -6.38
C LEU A 117 16.60 -30.92 -4.98
N ARG A 118 17.32 -31.63 -4.10
CA ARG A 118 17.68 -31.08 -2.77
C ARG A 118 18.64 -29.90 -2.88
N LEU A 119 19.64 -30.00 -3.74
CA LEU A 119 20.62 -28.92 -3.96
C LEU A 119 19.93 -27.66 -4.49
N ALA A 120 19.05 -27.79 -5.47
CA ALA A 120 18.30 -26.67 -6.04
C ALA A 120 17.46 -25.95 -4.98
N PHE A 121 16.66 -26.67 -4.19
CA PHE A 121 15.85 -26.05 -3.14
C PHE A 121 16.70 -25.45 -2.01
N LYS A 122 17.81 -26.09 -1.65
CA LYS A 122 18.77 -25.52 -0.68
C LYS A 122 19.28 -24.16 -1.17
N VAL A 123 19.76 -24.10 -2.41
CA VAL A 123 20.29 -22.87 -3.02
C VAL A 123 19.22 -21.77 -3.08
N LEU A 124 18.00 -22.09 -3.51
CA LEU A 124 16.91 -21.12 -3.56
C LEU A 124 16.55 -20.58 -2.17
N HIS A 125 16.50 -21.44 -1.15
CA HIS A 125 16.20 -21.01 0.22
C HIS A 125 17.34 -20.19 0.84
N GLU A 126 18.60 -20.54 0.59
CA GLU A 126 19.76 -19.76 1.04
C GLU A 126 19.74 -18.34 0.46
N HIS A 127 19.41 -18.18 -0.83
CA HIS A 127 19.25 -16.87 -1.45
C HIS A 127 18.05 -16.10 -0.87
N LYS A 128 16.93 -16.78 -0.59
CA LYS A 128 15.75 -16.14 0.05
C LYS A 128 16.07 -15.66 1.46
N LEU A 129 16.83 -16.44 2.24
CA LEU A 129 17.28 -16.06 3.57
C LEU A 129 18.26 -14.89 3.51
N ALA A 130 19.21 -14.91 2.57
CA ALA A 130 20.16 -13.82 2.37
C ALA A 130 19.44 -12.50 2.05
N LEU A 131 18.42 -12.54 1.20
CA LEU A 131 17.54 -11.40 0.90
C LEU A 131 16.79 -10.89 2.12
N GLY A 132 16.25 -11.78 2.95
CA GLY A 132 15.57 -11.39 4.19
C GLY A 132 16.49 -10.68 5.20
N SER A 133 17.80 -10.89 5.10
CA SER A 133 18.81 -10.27 5.95
C SER A 133 19.48 -9.02 5.36
N SER A 134 19.28 -8.73 4.06
CA SER A 134 19.93 -7.59 3.41
C SER A 134 19.18 -6.28 3.66
N THR A 135 19.92 -5.23 4.02
CA THR A 135 19.39 -3.86 4.20
C THR A 135 19.34 -3.04 2.91
N ASP A 136 19.97 -3.53 1.83
CA ASP A 136 20.15 -2.81 0.57
C ASP A 136 19.44 -3.51 -0.60
N PHE A 137 19.06 -2.73 -1.62
CA PHE A 137 18.56 -3.28 -2.89
C PHE A 137 19.69 -3.97 -3.65
N ARG A 138 19.58 -5.29 -3.88
CA ARG A 138 20.54 -6.08 -4.66
C ARG A 138 19.84 -6.87 -5.75
N GLU A 139 20.44 -6.89 -6.93
CA GLU A 139 20.05 -7.84 -7.97
C GLU A 139 20.37 -9.27 -7.49
N VAL A 140 19.38 -10.15 -7.55
CA VAL A 140 19.49 -11.53 -7.08
C VAL A 140 19.95 -12.42 -8.23
N LYS A 141 21.25 -12.70 -8.29
CA LYS A 141 21.79 -13.71 -9.20
C LYS A 141 21.87 -15.04 -8.48
N VAL A 142 20.92 -15.94 -8.74
CA VAL A 142 20.90 -17.28 -8.14
C VAL A 142 21.99 -18.13 -8.80
N GLN A 143 23.06 -18.41 -8.07
CA GLN A 143 24.18 -19.24 -8.51
C GLN A 143 24.22 -20.58 -7.77
N GLY A 144 24.91 -21.58 -8.32
CA GLY A 144 25.10 -22.89 -7.67
C GLY A 144 23.95 -23.89 -7.86
N LEU A 145 23.02 -23.61 -8.76
CA LEU A 145 21.99 -24.59 -9.15
C LEU A 145 22.61 -25.79 -9.88
N PRO A 146 22.06 -27.01 -9.70
CA PRO A 146 22.49 -28.17 -10.47
C PRO A 146 22.16 -28.00 -11.96
N PRO A 147 22.90 -28.67 -12.88
CA PRO A 147 22.70 -28.50 -14.32
C PRO A 147 21.30 -28.93 -14.81
N THR A 148 20.61 -29.76 -14.03
CA THR A 148 19.24 -30.23 -14.30
C THR A 148 18.16 -29.22 -13.90
N VAL A 149 18.51 -28.10 -13.26
CA VAL A 149 17.58 -27.04 -12.86
C VAL A 149 18.09 -25.69 -13.34
N ARG A 150 17.30 -25.00 -14.16
CA ARG A 150 17.64 -23.68 -14.71
C ARG A 150 16.61 -22.66 -14.26
N VAL A 151 17.07 -21.44 -13.99
CA VAL A 151 16.19 -20.32 -13.66
C VAL A 151 16.46 -19.17 -14.63
N LEU A 152 15.41 -18.49 -15.06
CA LEU A 152 15.50 -17.23 -15.79
C LEU A 152 14.87 -16.13 -14.94
N GLY A 153 15.62 -15.06 -14.71
CA GLY A 153 15.12 -13.88 -13.99
C GLY A 153 14.08 -13.13 -14.81
N ALA A 154 13.16 -12.45 -14.14
CA ALA A 154 12.12 -11.64 -14.81
C ALA A 154 12.68 -10.49 -15.65
N ASN A 155 13.95 -10.12 -15.43
CA ASN A 155 14.63 -9.05 -16.17
C ASN A 155 15.14 -9.48 -17.57
N LEU A 156 15.08 -10.78 -17.92
CA LEU A 156 15.83 -11.35 -19.06
C LEU A 156 15.00 -12.07 -20.13
N VAL A 157 13.67 -12.16 -20.01
CA VAL A 157 12.85 -12.86 -21.01
C VAL A 157 12.44 -11.91 -22.15
N LEU A 158 13.42 -11.42 -22.90
CA LEU A 158 13.28 -10.90 -24.27
C LEU A 158 14.55 -11.26 -25.05
N ARG A 159 14.57 -12.52 -25.51
CA ARG A 159 15.21 -13.07 -26.71
C ARG A 159 16.57 -12.45 -27.14
N ASP A 160 17.65 -13.15 -26.82
CA ASP A 160 18.95 -13.09 -27.51
C ASP A 160 18.78 -13.60 -28.96
N GLU A 161 18.86 -12.70 -29.94
CA GLU A 161 19.33 -13.00 -31.29
C GLU A 161 20.48 -12.01 -31.58
N GLU A 162 21.69 -12.53 -31.43
CA GLU A 162 22.98 -12.16 -32.03
C GLU A 162 23.61 -10.77 -31.79
N ASP A 163 24.92 -10.82 -31.50
CA ASP A 163 25.86 -9.73 -31.21
C ASP A 163 25.97 -8.69 -32.34
N GLY A 164 24.97 -7.81 -32.46
CA GLY A 164 25.04 -6.59 -33.27
C GLY A 164 25.33 -5.38 -32.39
N GLY A 165 26.50 -4.77 -32.56
CA GLY A 165 26.80 -3.47 -31.96
C GLY A 165 25.80 -2.41 -32.44
N ILE A 166 25.69 -1.31 -31.69
CA ILE A 166 24.80 -0.16 -31.98
C ILE A 166 24.89 0.31 -33.44
N ASP A 167 26.05 0.12 -34.09
CA ASP A 167 26.30 0.51 -35.48
C ASP A 167 25.55 -0.36 -36.53
N ASP A 168 25.41 -1.67 -36.33
CA ASP A 168 24.64 -2.55 -37.24
C ASP A 168 23.14 -2.25 -37.14
N LEU A 169 22.68 -1.88 -35.94
CA LEU A 169 21.30 -1.50 -35.68
C LEU A 169 20.94 -0.16 -36.35
N LEU A 170 21.90 0.75 -36.52
CA LEU A 170 21.70 2.00 -37.27
C LEU A 170 21.65 1.76 -38.78
N ALA A 171 22.46 0.85 -39.31
CA ALA A 171 22.44 0.49 -40.73
C ALA A 171 21.09 -0.15 -41.14
N ASP A 172 20.55 -1.05 -40.33
CA ASP A 172 19.29 -1.75 -40.60
C ASP A 172 18.05 -0.83 -40.47
N ILE A 173 18.11 0.18 -39.59
CA ILE A 173 16.99 1.11 -39.35
C ILE A 173 16.87 2.15 -40.46
N PHE A 174 18.00 2.63 -40.98
CA PHE A 174 18.02 3.76 -41.92
C PHE A 174 18.32 3.34 -43.35
N GLY A 175 18.74 2.09 -43.60
CA GLY A 175 19.11 1.61 -44.94
C GLY A 175 20.31 2.34 -45.53
N VAL A 176 21.19 2.87 -44.65
CA VAL A 176 22.36 3.64 -45.02
C VAL A 176 23.60 2.86 -44.59
N GLU A 177 24.39 2.40 -45.56
CA GLU A 177 25.62 1.59 -45.33
C GLU A 177 26.77 2.38 -44.68
N ASP A 178 26.63 3.71 -44.49
CA ASP A 178 27.67 4.56 -43.92
C ASP A 178 27.08 5.66 -43.01
N VAL A 179 26.93 5.34 -41.72
CA VAL A 179 26.38 6.21 -40.66
C VAL A 179 27.29 7.43 -40.38
N SER A 180 28.55 7.39 -40.83
CA SER A 180 29.51 8.48 -40.65
C SER A 180 29.28 9.66 -41.60
N ALA A 181 28.49 9.45 -42.66
CA ALA A 181 28.17 10.47 -43.65
C ALA A 181 26.69 10.88 -43.54
N VAL A 182 26.46 12.04 -42.93
CA VAL A 182 25.20 12.79 -42.92
C VAL A 182 24.18 12.32 -41.87
N SER A 183 24.14 13.05 -40.78
CA SER A 183 22.87 13.48 -40.17
C SER A 183 23.12 14.79 -39.43
N SER A 184 22.75 15.91 -40.05
CA SER A 184 22.63 17.14 -39.25
C SER A 184 21.60 16.89 -38.13
N PRO A 185 21.74 17.52 -36.95
CA PRO A 185 20.76 17.39 -35.86
C PRO A 185 19.32 17.63 -36.35
N GLU A 186 19.15 18.52 -37.33
CA GLU A 186 17.86 18.80 -37.99
C GLU A 186 17.31 17.62 -38.79
N GLN A 187 18.16 16.81 -39.44
CA GLN A 187 17.73 15.60 -40.16
C GLN A 187 17.34 14.48 -39.19
N LEU A 188 18.05 14.31 -38.08
CA LEU A 188 17.69 13.35 -37.02
C LEU A 188 16.39 13.74 -36.33
N ALA A 189 16.22 15.03 -36.00
CA ALA A 189 14.97 15.54 -35.45
C ALA A 189 13.79 15.36 -36.43
N LYS A 190 14.00 15.59 -37.73
CA LYS A 190 12.98 15.36 -38.76
C LYS A 190 12.63 13.88 -38.89
N GLN A 191 13.62 12.98 -38.92
CA GLN A 191 13.39 11.54 -38.98
C GLN A 191 12.71 11.00 -37.72
N PHE A 192 13.05 11.55 -36.54
CA PHE A 192 12.37 11.27 -35.28
C PHE A 192 10.89 11.64 -35.32
N LEU A 193 10.58 12.85 -35.81
CA LEU A 193 9.21 13.32 -35.96
C LEU A 193 8.42 12.48 -36.98
N ASP A 194 9.06 12.05 -38.07
CA ASP A 194 8.44 11.14 -39.05
C ASP A 194 8.15 9.76 -38.42
N LEU A 195 9.05 9.23 -37.60
CA LEU A 195 8.87 7.95 -36.91
C LEU A 195 7.76 8.02 -35.86
N ILE A 196 7.70 9.10 -35.06
CA ILE A 196 6.60 9.34 -34.12
C ILE A 196 5.27 9.45 -34.86
N THR A 197 5.26 10.15 -36.00
CA THR A 197 4.04 10.29 -36.82
C THR A 197 3.54 8.92 -37.27
N ARG A 198 4.43 8.04 -37.74
CA ARG A 198 4.08 6.65 -38.09
C ARG A 198 3.57 5.84 -36.89
N VAL A 199 4.17 6.00 -35.71
CA VAL A 199 3.73 5.33 -34.48
C VAL A 199 2.32 5.76 -34.10
N ILE A 200 2.02 7.06 -34.18
CA ILE A 200 0.68 7.60 -33.91
C ILE A 200 -0.33 7.09 -34.94
N GLU A 201 0.05 7.02 -36.22
CA GLU A 201 -0.80 6.47 -37.28
C GLU A 201 -1.11 4.99 -37.06
N ASN A 202 -0.11 4.17 -36.71
CA ASN A 202 -0.29 2.76 -36.40
C ASN A 202 -1.17 2.53 -35.16
N LEU A 203 -0.99 3.33 -34.10
CA LEU A 203 -1.84 3.26 -32.91
C LEU A 203 -3.29 3.66 -33.21
N ARG A 204 -3.48 4.64 -34.10
CA ARG A 204 -4.80 5.06 -34.57
C ARG A 204 -5.49 3.95 -35.37
N ASP A 205 -4.75 3.24 -36.21
CA ASP A 205 -5.29 2.13 -36.98
C ASP A 205 -5.57 0.92 -36.09
N TYR A 206 -4.75 0.66 -35.07
CA TYR A 206 -5.02 -0.34 -34.03
C TYR A 206 -6.27 -0.02 -33.19
N GLU A 207 -6.49 1.24 -32.81
CA GLU A 207 -7.73 1.67 -32.13
C GLU A 207 -8.96 1.49 -33.02
N LYS A 208 -8.85 1.72 -34.34
CA LYS A 208 -9.96 1.45 -35.28
C LYS A 208 -10.26 -0.05 -35.39
N GLU A 209 -9.23 -0.89 -35.41
CA GLU A 209 -9.38 -2.34 -35.52
C GLU A 209 -9.93 -2.97 -34.24
N ASN A 210 -9.55 -2.46 -33.06
CA ASN A 210 -9.96 -3.03 -31.77
C ASN A 210 -11.13 -2.30 -31.08
N GLY A 211 -11.46 -1.07 -31.48
CA GLY A 211 -12.59 -0.30 -30.96
C GLY A 211 -13.94 -0.61 -31.61
N GLY A 212 -13.97 -1.48 -32.63
CA GLY A 212 -15.15 -1.79 -33.46
C GLY A 212 -16.12 -2.84 -32.90
N GLY A 213 -16.03 -3.20 -31.62
CA GLY A 213 -16.94 -4.16 -30.98
C GLY A 213 -18.12 -3.46 -30.30
N ALA A 214 -19.27 -3.42 -30.97
CA ALA A 214 -20.59 -3.01 -30.45
C ALA A 214 -20.96 -1.52 -30.49
N SER A 215 -21.07 -0.94 -31.69
CA SER A 215 -22.10 0.07 -31.98
C SER A 215 -22.25 0.24 -33.49
N GLY A 216 -23.26 -0.43 -34.06
CA GLY A 216 -23.63 -0.26 -35.46
C GLY A 216 -24.34 1.08 -35.65
N GLY A 217 -23.61 2.09 -36.14
CA GLY A 217 -24.16 3.37 -36.55
C GLY A 217 -23.34 3.93 -37.70
N ALA A 218 -23.88 3.82 -38.92
CA ALA A 218 -23.29 4.42 -40.12
C ALA A 218 -23.40 5.95 -40.03
N GLY A 219 -22.35 6.59 -39.56
CA GLY A 219 -22.16 8.03 -39.59
C GLY A 219 -20.69 8.33 -39.91
N THR A 220 -20.45 8.89 -41.08
CA THR A 220 -19.16 9.45 -41.48
C THR A 220 -18.87 10.69 -40.64
N ASP A 221 -18.39 10.50 -39.43
CA ASP A 221 -17.88 11.60 -38.60
C ASP A 221 -16.44 11.34 -38.21
N LYS A 222 -15.64 12.40 -38.30
CA LYS A 222 -14.22 12.44 -37.96
C LYS A 222 -14.04 11.92 -36.54
N GLN A 223 -13.69 10.64 -36.39
CA GLN A 223 -13.32 10.07 -35.10
C GLN A 223 -12.13 10.87 -34.56
N GLU A 224 -12.42 11.70 -33.56
CA GLU A 224 -11.44 12.49 -32.85
C GLU A 224 -10.49 11.55 -32.12
N MET A 225 -9.20 11.75 -32.34
CA MET A 225 -8.13 11.03 -31.66
C MET A 225 -8.35 11.11 -30.14
N SER A 226 -8.15 10.00 -29.43
CA SER A 226 -8.34 9.99 -27.98
C SER A 226 -7.52 11.13 -27.34
N PRO A 227 -8.09 11.88 -26.38
CA PRO A 227 -7.43 13.05 -25.80
C PRO A 227 -6.07 12.70 -25.16
N GLN A 228 -5.86 11.43 -24.80
CA GLN A 228 -4.61 10.90 -24.28
C GLN A 228 -3.53 10.77 -25.35
N LEU A 229 -3.86 10.24 -26.55
CA LEU A 229 -2.95 10.18 -27.70
C LEU A 229 -2.61 11.57 -28.22
N ARG A 230 -3.57 12.51 -28.19
CA ARG A 230 -3.35 13.91 -28.58
C ARG A 230 -2.35 14.61 -27.68
N ARG A 231 -2.53 14.48 -26.37
CA ARG A 231 -1.63 15.05 -25.36
C ARG A 231 -0.22 14.45 -25.45
N LEU A 232 -0.12 13.14 -25.66
CA LEU A 232 1.16 12.47 -25.85
C LEU A 232 1.91 12.95 -27.11
N ALA A 233 1.19 13.09 -28.23
CA ALA A 233 1.78 13.60 -29.47
C ALA A 233 2.30 15.04 -29.30
N GLU A 234 1.60 15.87 -28.53
CA GLU A 234 2.06 17.21 -28.17
C GLU A 234 3.26 17.19 -27.21
N ASP A 235 3.24 16.33 -26.18
CA ASP A 235 4.35 16.18 -25.23
C ASP A 235 5.64 15.73 -25.93
N LEU A 236 5.54 14.79 -26.88
CA LEU A 236 6.68 14.32 -27.66
C LEU A 236 7.19 15.36 -28.67
N ARG A 237 6.29 16.15 -29.29
CA ARG A 237 6.69 17.28 -30.14
C ARG A 237 7.39 18.38 -29.34
N ASN A 238 6.91 18.66 -28.14
CA ASN A 238 7.52 19.63 -27.24
C ASN A 238 8.90 19.16 -26.76
N LEU A 239 9.11 17.86 -26.56
CA LEU A 239 10.40 17.30 -26.17
C LEU A 239 11.50 17.56 -27.23
N VAL A 240 11.16 17.39 -28.52
CA VAL A 240 12.09 17.66 -29.65
C VAL A 240 12.47 19.14 -29.72
N LEU A 241 11.58 20.03 -29.29
CA LEU A 241 11.82 21.47 -29.28
C LEU A 241 12.67 21.93 -28.08
N VAL A 242 12.65 21.18 -26.97
CA VAL A 242 13.31 21.55 -25.71
C VAL A 242 14.72 20.98 -25.61
N ASP A 243 14.97 19.78 -26.15
CA ASP A 243 16.30 19.17 -26.16
C ASP A 243 16.55 18.43 -27.50
N PRO A 244 17.21 19.09 -28.48
CA PRO A 244 17.49 18.50 -29.79
C PRO A 244 18.72 17.58 -29.78
N ASP A 245 19.25 17.20 -28.61
CA ASP A 245 20.42 16.32 -28.53
C ASP A 245 20.13 14.96 -29.23
N PRO A 246 20.81 14.67 -30.34
CA PRO A 246 20.56 13.48 -31.14
C PRO A 246 20.77 12.17 -30.36
N GLU A 247 21.67 12.12 -29.37
CA GLU A 247 21.88 10.91 -28.57
C GLU A 247 20.70 10.63 -27.63
N ASN A 248 20.15 11.69 -27.00
CA ASN A 248 18.96 11.57 -26.16
C ASN A 248 17.73 11.20 -26.99
N LEU A 249 17.57 11.81 -28.17
CA LEU A 249 16.50 11.48 -29.10
C LEU A 249 16.61 10.03 -29.59
N LEU A 250 17.81 9.55 -29.96
CA LEU A 250 18.03 8.16 -30.36
C LEU A 250 17.71 7.17 -29.22
N ARG A 251 18.08 7.51 -27.98
CA ARG A 251 17.75 6.71 -26.80
C ARG A 251 16.25 6.68 -26.53
N LEU A 252 15.54 7.78 -26.76
CA LEU A 252 14.08 7.86 -26.68
C LEU A 252 13.38 7.05 -27.79
N VAL A 253 13.89 7.08 -29.03
CA VAL A 253 13.41 6.20 -30.13
C VAL A 253 13.56 4.75 -29.74
N HIS A 254 14.73 4.37 -29.23
CA HIS A 254 15.01 2.99 -28.84
C HIS A 254 14.06 2.52 -27.74
N ASN A 255 13.82 3.36 -26.72
CA ASN A 255 12.87 3.04 -25.64
C ASN A 255 11.41 2.97 -26.13
N ALA A 256 11.00 3.86 -27.03
CA ALA A 256 9.66 3.86 -27.60
C ALA A 256 9.42 2.66 -28.54
N ARG A 257 10.43 2.24 -29.30
CA ARG A 257 10.36 1.04 -30.15
C ARG A 257 10.38 -0.24 -29.32
N ARG A 258 11.27 -0.33 -28.31
CA ARG A 258 11.28 -1.41 -27.31
C ARG A 258 9.91 -1.56 -26.64
N ALA A 259 9.23 -0.45 -26.36
CA ALA A 259 7.88 -0.43 -25.83
C ALA A 259 6.81 -0.93 -26.80
N LEU A 260 6.92 -0.55 -28.09
CA LEU A 260 6.04 -1.06 -29.15
C LEU A 260 6.21 -2.57 -29.35
N ASP A 261 7.45 -3.05 -29.36
CA ASP A 261 7.75 -4.48 -29.48
C ASP A 261 7.30 -5.27 -28.23
N LEU A 262 7.35 -4.63 -27.05
CA LEU A 262 6.78 -5.12 -25.79
C LEU A 262 5.25 -5.04 -25.71
N SER A 263 4.60 -4.24 -26.57
CA SER A 263 3.18 -3.94 -26.48
C SER A 263 2.30 -5.03 -27.10
N ARG A 264 2.21 -6.16 -26.39
CA ARG A 264 0.96 -6.94 -26.35
C ARG A 264 0.20 -6.76 -25.04
N ASP A 265 0.73 -5.97 -24.10
CA ASP A 265 0.13 -5.66 -22.79
C ASP A 265 0.03 -4.13 -22.59
N SER A 266 -1.17 -3.65 -22.27
CA SER A 266 -1.47 -2.22 -22.05
C SER A 266 -0.73 -1.63 -20.84
N ARG A 267 -0.31 -2.46 -19.88
CA ARG A 267 0.43 -2.00 -18.69
C ARG A 267 1.89 -1.67 -18.97
N SER A 268 2.50 -2.35 -19.93
CA SER A 268 3.87 -2.08 -20.40
C SER A 268 3.95 -0.74 -21.14
N VAL A 269 2.88 -0.41 -21.87
CA VAL A 269 2.70 0.88 -22.54
C VAL A 269 2.59 2.01 -21.51
N ASP A 270 1.82 1.83 -20.44
CA ASP A 270 1.73 2.80 -19.33
C ASP A 270 3.05 2.99 -18.57
N LEU A 271 3.83 1.93 -18.38
CA LEU A 271 5.14 2.00 -17.74
C LEU A 271 6.12 2.83 -18.59
N VAL A 272 6.09 2.61 -19.90
CA VAL A 272 6.92 3.36 -20.85
C VAL A 272 6.48 4.82 -20.91
N PHE A 273 5.17 5.10 -20.94
CA PHE A 273 4.69 6.48 -20.86
C PHE A 273 5.07 7.17 -19.56
N ARG A 274 5.16 6.42 -18.46
CA ARG A 274 5.66 6.92 -17.19
C ARG A 274 7.15 7.23 -17.25
N MET A 275 7.95 6.39 -17.93
CA MET A 275 9.38 6.62 -18.13
C MET A 275 9.65 7.80 -19.08
N LEU A 276 8.91 7.91 -20.19
CA LEU A 276 8.98 9.02 -21.12
C LEU A 276 8.59 10.34 -20.45
N ARG A 277 7.47 10.37 -19.72
CA ARG A 277 7.08 11.56 -18.93
C ARG A 277 8.13 11.93 -17.90
N LYS A 278 8.74 10.94 -17.22
CA LYS A 278 9.78 11.18 -16.22
C LYS A 278 11.03 11.80 -16.84
N GLU A 279 11.42 11.43 -18.05
CA GLU A 279 12.53 12.06 -18.76
C GLU A 279 12.16 13.43 -19.36
N VAL A 280 10.95 13.60 -19.88
CA VAL A 280 10.40 14.91 -20.29
C VAL A 280 10.40 15.90 -19.13
N SER A 281 10.03 15.44 -17.92
CA SER A 281 10.06 16.26 -16.70
C SER A 281 11.47 16.55 -16.16
N ARG A 282 12.49 15.82 -16.63
CA ARG A 282 13.90 16.03 -16.24
C ARG A 282 14.65 16.97 -17.18
N ALA A 283 14.20 17.13 -18.42
CA ALA A 283 14.74 18.12 -19.34
C ALA A 283 14.49 19.54 -18.80
N LYS A 284 15.54 20.20 -18.32
CA LYS A 284 15.49 21.63 -17.95
C LYS A 284 15.20 22.44 -19.22
N PRO A 285 14.30 23.44 -19.19
CA PRO A 285 14.21 24.40 -20.29
C PRO A 285 15.55 25.12 -20.42
N VAL A 286 16.18 25.01 -21.59
CA VAL A 286 17.35 25.83 -21.93
C VAL A 286 16.89 27.29 -21.90
N ALA A 287 17.56 28.11 -21.09
CA ALA A 287 17.34 29.55 -21.09
C ALA A 287 17.66 30.10 -22.48
N ASP A 288 16.66 30.72 -23.09
CA ASP A 288 16.70 31.34 -24.42
C ASP A 288 17.87 32.36 -24.47
N PRO A 289 18.91 32.17 -25.31
CA PRO A 289 19.93 33.18 -25.48
C PRO A 289 19.39 34.29 -26.39
N GLU A 290 19.07 35.42 -25.76
CA GLU A 290 19.00 36.77 -26.34
C GLU A 290 18.40 36.89 -27.76
N ASN A 291 17.09 37.18 -27.82
CA ASN A 291 16.48 37.81 -28.99
C ASN A 291 16.20 39.31 -28.67
N PRO A 292 16.97 40.27 -29.20
CA PRO A 292 16.90 41.68 -28.81
C PRO A 292 15.69 42.47 -29.36
N ASP A 293 14.76 41.87 -30.11
CA ASP A 293 13.67 42.62 -30.77
C ASP A 293 12.25 42.12 -30.45
N ARG A 294 11.85 42.13 -29.17
CA ARG A 294 10.41 42.04 -28.79
C ARG A 294 9.91 43.32 -28.11
N PRO A 295 8.77 43.90 -28.57
CA PRO A 295 8.32 45.21 -28.13
C PRO A 295 7.78 45.17 -26.69
N ALA A 296 8.10 46.23 -25.94
CA ALA A 296 7.77 46.40 -24.54
C ALA A 296 6.26 46.31 -24.28
N PHE A 297 5.85 45.32 -23.49
CA PHE A 297 4.56 45.35 -22.81
C PHE A 297 4.70 46.22 -21.55
N ASN A 298 4.12 47.41 -21.63
CA ASN A 298 4.00 48.34 -20.52
C ASN A 298 3.00 47.74 -19.49
N ARG A 299 3.50 47.15 -18.41
CA ARG A 299 2.70 46.76 -17.24
C ARG A 299 2.71 47.93 -16.26
N ASP A 300 1.51 48.35 -15.85
CA ASP A 300 1.31 49.47 -14.93
C ASP A 300 2.05 49.26 -13.60
N ASN A 301 2.86 50.24 -13.20
CA ASN A 301 3.69 50.25 -11.99
C ASN A 301 2.91 50.16 -10.66
N HIS A 302 1.58 50.15 -10.70
CA HIS A 302 0.74 50.21 -9.49
C HIS A 302 0.73 48.89 -8.70
N ASP A 303 0.81 47.75 -9.39
CA ASP A 303 0.82 46.43 -8.74
C ASP A 303 2.15 46.13 -8.03
N LEU A 304 3.27 46.69 -8.54
CA LEU A 304 4.59 46.55 -7.92
C LEU A 304 4.75 47.40 -6.66
N GLU A 305 4.10 48.56 -6.58
CA GLU A 305 4.11 49.40 -5.38
C GLU A 305 3.25 48.83 -4.25
N LEU A 306 2.08 48.25 -4.57
CA LEU A 306 1.26 47.51 -3.60
C LEU A 306 2.01 46.27 -3.07
N PHE A 307 2.72 45.55 -3.94
CA PHE A 307 3.55 44.41 -3.54
C PHE A 307 4.73 44.81 -2.64
N ARG A 308 5.37 45.97 -2.90
CA ARG A 308 6.43 46.53 -2.04
C ARG A 308 5.93 46.95 -0.66
N ALA A 309 4.77 47.63 -0.60
CA ALA A 309 4.19 48.06 0.67
C ALA A 309 3.80 46.87 1.58
N GLU A 310 3.38 45.76 0.98
CA GLU A 310 3.06 44.53 1.72
C GLU A 310 4.35 43.82 2.20
N LEU A 311 5.42 43.82 1.39
CA LEU A 311 6.73 43.30 1.77
C LEU A 311 7.39 44.08 2.93
N ASP A 312 7.19 45.39 2.99
CA ASP A 312 7.75 46.24 4.04
C ASP A 312 7.06 46.00 5.40
N ARG A 313 5.74 45.75 5.41
CA ARG A 313 4.98 45.34 6.62
C ARG A 313 5.42 44.00 7.18
N VAL A 314 5.77 43.11 6.27
CA VAL A 314 6.23 41.74 6.50
C VAL A 314 7.60 41.69 7.20
N SER A 315 8.47 42.67 6.95
CA SER A 315 9.85 42.73 7.48
C SER A 315 9.97 43.02 8.98
N ALA A 316 8.87 43.40 9.65
CA ALA A 316 8.84 43.87 11.04
C ALA A 316 8.62 42.78 12.12
N ALA A 317 8.58 41.49 11.76
CA ALA A 317 8.39 40.40 12.73
C ALA A 317 9.69 40.07 13.51
N PRO A 318 9.62 39.56 14.76
CA PRO A 318 10.78 39.39 15.63
C PRO A 318 11.70 38.28 15.11
N ARG A 319 12.95 38.63 14.77
CA ARG A 319 13.99 37.68 14.37
C ARG A 319 14.61 37.04 15.62
N GLY A 320 14.33 35.76 15.86
CA GLY A 320 15.19 34.94 16.72
C GLY A 320 16.55 34.75 16.05
N THR A 321 17.63 34.78 16.82
CA THR A 321 19.00 34.59 16.31
C THR A 321 19.25 33.11 16.00
N TRP A 322 19.06 32.73 14.73
CA TRP A 322 19.49 31.45 14.16
C TRP A 322 20.75 31.71 13.32
N VAL A 323 21.84 30.98 13.57
CA VAL A 323 23.07 31.05 12.75
C VAL A 323 23.03 29.85 11.81
N ALA A 324 22.44 30.03 10.63
CA ALA A 324 22.27 28.96 9.65
C ALA A 324 23.44 28.91 8.64
N GLU A 325 23.79 27.70 8.21
CA GLU A 325 24.85 27.47 7.20
C GLU A 325 24.46 27.97 5.80
N ASN A 326 23.17 28.21 5.53
CA ASN A 326 22.68 28.78 4.27
C ASN A 326 21.52 29.77 4.51
N PRO A 327 21.81 31.03 4.90
CA PRO A 327 20.79 32.02 5.26
C PRO A 327 19.87 32.39 4.08
N VAL A 328 20.38 32.35 2.85
CA VAL A 328 19.62 32.71 1.64
C VAL A 328 18.44 31.77 1.42
N ARG A 329 18.63 30.47 1.67
CA ARG A 329 17.57 29.47 1.51
C ARG A 329 16.47 29.63 2.56
N LEU A 330 16.84 29.94 3.81
CA LEU A 330 15.86 30.19 4.87
C LEU A 330 15.04 31.46 4.60
N ASP A 331 15.69 32.54 4.16
CA ASP A 331 15.01 33.78 3.77
C ASP A 331 14.03 33.52 2.61
N TYR A 332 14.45 32.76 1.61
CA TYR A 332 13.61 32.38 0.47
C TYR A 332 12.37 31.59 0.89
N LEU A 333 12.53 30.56 1.73
CA LEU A 333 11.42 29.76 2.25
C LEU A 333 10.48 30.62 3.11
N GLY A 334 11.03 31.50 3.95
CA GLY A 334 10.27 32.44 4.76
C GLY A 334 9.37 33.34 3.91
N ILE A 335 9.92 33.93 2.84
CA ILE A 335 9.17 34.74 1.87
C ILE A 335 8.06 33.91 1.23
N CYS A 336 8.36 32.68 0.78
CA CYS A 336 7.36 31.81 0.15
C CYS A 336 6.18 31.54 1.07
N PHE A 337 6.42 31.16 2.33
CA PHE A 337 5.36 30.90 3.29
C PHE A 337 4.54 32.15 3.60
N GLN A 338 5.19 33.30 3.72
CA GLN A 338 4.51 34.55 4.02
C GLN A 338 3.58 35.00 2.89
N ILE A 339 4.00 34.84 1.63
CA ILE A 339 3.14 35.08 0.48
C ILE A 339 2.02 34.03 0.41
N LEU A 340 2.30 32.75 0.70
CA LEU A 340 1.27 31.72 0.74
C LEU A 340 0.22 31.97 1.85
N GLN A 341 0.62 32.61 2.95
CA GLN A 341 -0.29 33.00 4.04
C GLN A 341 -1.25 34.14 3.64
N SER A 342 -0.89 34.98 2.68
CA SER A 342 -1.77 36.05 2.17
C SER A 342 -2.76 35.58 1.11
N GLU A 343 -2.96 34.27 0.94
CA GLU A 343 -3.86 33.65 -0.05
C GLU A 343 -3.64 34.20 -1.47
N PRO A 344 -2.45 33.97 -2.05
CA PRO A 344 -2.09 34.56 -3.33
C PRO A 344 -2.97 34.01 -4.47
N PRO A 345 -3.03 34.69 -5.63
CA PRO A 345 -3.75 34.17 -6.79
C PRO A 345 -3.26 32.76 -7.17
N PRO A 346 -4.13 31.86 -7.68
CA PRO A 346 -3.78 30.47 -7.95
C PRO A 346 -2.55 30.27 -8.84
N SER A 347 -2.34 31.17 -9.81
CA SER A 347 -1.15 31.15 -10.64
C SER A 347 0.13 31.37 -9.83
N LEU A 348 0.14 32.33 -8.91
CA LEU A 348 1.31 32.59 -8.06
C LEU A 348 1.48 31.48 -7.03
N GLU A 349 0.39 30.95 -6.48
CA GLU A 349 0.42 29.79 -5.58
C GLU A 349 1.14 28.60 -6.22
N ILE A 350 0.83 28.24 -7.47
CA ILE A 350 1.51 27.14 -8.19
C ILE A 350 3.03 27.37 -8.27
N HIS A 351 3.47 28.60 -8.57
CA HIS A 351 4.90 28.92 -8.64
C HIS A 351 5.56 28.85 -7.27
N LEU A 352 4.88 29.30 -6.21
CA LEU A 352 5.37 29.23 -4.84
C LEU A 352 5.47 27.78 -4.35
N LEU A 353 4.51 26.93 -4.71
CA LEU A 353 4.56 25.50 -4.38
C LEU A 353 5.69 24.78 -5.12
N ALA A 354 5.90 25.07 -6.40
CA ALA A 354 7.04 24.53 -7.16
C ALA A 354 8.38 25.04 -6.58
N ALA A 355 8.43 26.30 -6.16
CA ALA A 355 9.57 26.87 -5.46
C ALA A 355 9.87 26.15 -4.14
N LEU A 356 8.85 25.85 -3.33
CA LEU A 356 9.00 25.06 -2.11
C LEU A 356 9.49 23.65 -2.43
N GLU A 357 8.99 23.01 -3.49
CA GLU A 357 9.43 21.68 -3.91
C GLU A 357 10.92 21.64 -4.27
N VAL A 358 11.39 22.59 -5.08
CA VAL A 358 12.82 22.73 -5.40
C VAL A 358 13.62 22.97 -4.13
N ALA A 359 13.19 23.93 -3.31
CA ALA A 359 13.92 24.33 -2.11
C ALA A 359 13.85 23.32 -0.97
N LEU A 360 12.91 22.36 -0.95
CA LEU A 360 12.81 21.32 0.08
C LEU A 360 13.22 19.95 -0.44
N GLY A 361 13.37 19.75 -1.75
CA GLY A 361 13.83 18.50 -2.35
C GLY A 361 15.35 18.35 -2.46
N GLU A 362 16.13 19.39 -2.12
CA GLU A 362 17.59 19.32 -2.09
C GLU A 362 18.10 18.33 -1.02
N GLU A 363 19.11 17.52 -1.33
CA GLU A 363 19.71 16.59 -0.36
C GLU A 363 20.26 17.27 0.91
N SER A 364 20.59 18.56 0.81
CA SER A 364 21.07 19.40 1.91
C SER A 364 19.97 19.90 2.85
N THR A 365 18.69 19.49 2.67
CA THR A 365 17.61 19.85 3.60
C THR A 365 17.93 19.35 5.00
N GLY A 366 18.35 20.26 5.87
CA GLY A 366 18.70 19.97 7.25
C GLY A 366 17.55 20.23 8.24
N PRO A 367 17.74 19.85 9.52
CA PRO A 367 16.74 20.02 10.56
C PRO A 367 16.31 21.48 10.80
N GLU A 368 17.19 22.46 10.56
CA GLU A 368 16.87 23.89 10.73
C GLU A 368 15.81 24.38 9.72
N VAL A 369 15.90 23.89 8.47
CA VAL A 369 14.91 24.18 7.42
C VAL A 369 13.54 23.62 7.81
N ILE A 370 13.53 22.43 8.40
CA ILE A 370 12.31 21.77 8.87
C ILE A 370 11.68 22.51 10.05
N ASP A 371 12.51 22.95 11.00
CA ASP A 371 12.06 23.73 12.15
C ASP A 371 11.44 25.08 11.68
N LEU A 372 12.02 25.73 10.65
CA LEU A 372 11.43 26.91 10.00
C LEU A 372 10.09 26.61 9.33
N CYS A 373 10.00 25.54 8.53
CA CYS A 373 8.76 25.16 7.84
C CYS A 373 7.63 24.88 8.84
N ALA A 374 7.92 24.13 9.91
CA ALA A 374 6.97 23.86 10.98
C ALA A 374 6.49 25.16 11.65
N ALA A 375 7.40 26.08 11.97
CA ALA A 375 7.05 27.37 12.58
C ALA A 375 6.19 28.24 11.66
N ALA A 376 6.50 28.29 10.36
CA ALA A 376 5.77 29.06 9.36
C ALA A 376 4.36 28.50 9.14
N VAL A 377 4.23 27.18 8.99
CA VAL A 377 2.92 26.52 8.90
C VAL A 377 2.10 26.74 10.17
N ALA A 378 2.71 26.64 11.35
CA ALA A 378 2.03 26.89 12.61
C ALA A 378 1.53 28.33 12.74
N ALA A 379 2.30 29.31 12.22
CA ALA A 379 1.85 30.70 12.14
C ALA A 379 0.61 30.82 11.25
N GLY A 380 0.61 30.17 10.08
CA GLY A 380 -0.55 30.11 9.18
C GLY A 380 -1.79 29.53 9.87
N VAL A 381 -1.65 28.41 10.60
CA VAL A 381 -2.76 27.81 11.37
C VAL A 381 -3.31 28.80 12.42
N ARG A 382 -2.44 29.49 13.16
CA ARG A 382 -2.85 30.46 14.20
C ARG A 382 -3.56 31.69 13.64
N THR A 383 -3.25 32.11 12.42
CA THR A 383 -3.93 33.25 11.78
C THR A 383 -5.38 32.97 11.37
N GLY A 384 -5.86 31.73 11.52
CA GLY A 384 -7.28 31.39 11.30
C GLY A 384 -7.66 31.18 9.83
N HIS A 385 -6.68 30.89 8.96
CA HIS A 385 -6.89 30.53 7.56
C HIS A 385 -6.70 29.01 7.36
N PRO A 386 -7.66 28.16 7.78
CA PRO A 386 -7.49 26.70 7.80
C PRO A 386 -7.28 26.10 6.41
N SER A 387 -7.85 26.72 5.36
CA SER A 387 -7.68 26.26 3.98
C SER A 387 -6.26 26.49 3.47
N ALA A 388 -5.69 27.68 3.69
CA ALA A 388 -4.32 28.02 3.33
C ALA A 388 -3.31 27.18 4.12
N ALA A 389 -3.52 27.05 5.43
CA ALA A 389 -2.69 26.19 6.28
C ALA A 389 -2.72 24.72 5.83
N GLY A 390 -3.90 24.20 5.48
CA GLY A 390 -4.05 22.84 4.95
C GLY A 390 -3.25 22.62 3.66
N ARG A 391 -3.27 23.57 2.73
CA ARG A 391 -2.47 23.51 1.49
C ARG A 391 -0.97 23.55 1.76
N GLN A 392 -0.53 24.42 2.68
CA GLN A 392 0.87 24.48 3.09
C GLN A 392 1.34 23.18 3.76
N ILE A 393 0.54 22.62 4.67
CA ILE A 393 0.81 21.32 5.31
C ILE A 393 0.96 20.25 4.24
N GLN A 394 -0.01 20.13 3.32
CA GLN A 394 0.04 19.12 2.26
C GLN A 394 1.27 19.28 1.37
N ALA A 395 1.61 20.50 0.98
CA ALA A 395 2.78 20.77 0.14
C ALA A 395 4.07 20.32 0.83
N VAL A 396 4.30 20.78 2.05
CA VAL A 396 5.51 20.43 2.82
C VAL A 396 5.55 18.92 3.08
N ALA A 397 4.47 18.33 3.58
CA ALA A 397 4.39 16.91 3.87
C ALA A 397 4.60 16.03 2.62
N HIS A 398 4.07 16.46 1.46
CA HIS A 398 4.25 15.76 0.20
C HIS A 398 5.72 15.73 -0.24
N ILE A 399 6.40 16.89 -0.20
CA ILE A 399 7.80 17.01 -0.58
C ILE A 399 8.69 16.19 0.38
N LEU A 400 8.43 16.28 1.69
CA LEU A 400 9.17 15.51 2.69
C LEU A 400 8.93 14.00 2.54
N ARG A 401 7.71 13.55 2.20
CA ARG A 401 7.46 12.14 1.88
C ARG A 401 8.27 11.65 0.69
N ALA A 402 8.42 12.47 -0.34
CA ALA A 402 9.11 12.12 -1.57
C ALA A 402 10.64 12.10 -1.40
N HIS A 403 11.20 13.04 -0.64
CA HIS A 403 12.64 13.29 -0.59
C HIS A 403 13.31 13.04 0.77
N HIS A 404 12.59 13.24 1.89
CA HIS A 404 13.17 13.31 3.24
C HIS A 404 12.27 12.65 4.30
N LEU A 405 12.00 11.35 4.15
CA LEU A 405 11.07 10.62 5.03
C LEU A 405 11.51 10.62 6.51
N ASP A 406 12.82 10.67 6.77
CA ASP A 406 13.42 10.79 8.10
C ASP A 406 13.11 12.15 8.78
N LEU A 407 12.97 13.21 7.99
CA LEU A 407 12.66 14.56 8.48
C LEU A 407 11.16 14.82 8.64
N LEU A 408 10.30 13.99 8.03
CA LEU A 408 8.85 14.15 8.09
C LEU A 408 8.31 14.06 9.52
N ALA A 409 8.79 13.10 10.32
CA ALA A 409 8.36 12.97 11.71
C ALA A 409 8.78 14.17 12.55
N ARG A 410 9.99 14.69 12.34
CA ARG A 410 10.47 15.91 13.01
C ARG A 410 9.62 17.12 12.65
N PHE A 411 9.30 17.30 11.36
CA PHE A 411 8.39 18.36 10.89
C PHE A 411 7.07 18.30 11.68
N TRP A 412 6.46 17.13 11.72
CA TRP A 412 5.20 16.92 12.44
C TRP A 412 5.33 17.17 13.93
N TYR A 413 6.38 16.68 14.57
CA TYR A 413 6.60 16.86 16.01
C TYR A 413 6.70 18.34 16.36
N ARG A 414 7.50 19.09 15.59
CA ARG A 414 7.67 20.54 15.77
C ARG A 414 6.37 21.29 15.52
N LEU A 415 5.70 21.00 14.41
CA LEU A 415 4.42 21.62 14.08
C LEU A 415 3.41 21.35 15.21
N TRP A 416 3.20 20.09 15.59
CA TRP A 416 2.25 19.70 16.62
C TRP A 416 2.51 20.34 17.98
N SER A 417 3.78 20.43 18.38
CA SER A 417 4.20 21.06 19.65
C SER A 417 3.89 22.56 19.70
N SER A 418 3.79 23.22 18.55
CA SER A 418 3.57 24.66 18.43
C SER A 418 2.10 25.08 18.24
N LEU A 419 1.20 24.10 18.14
CA LEU A 419 -0.23 24.30 17.96
C LEU A 419 -0.99 24.15 19.27
N ASP A 420 -2.00 25.00 19.46
CA ASP A 420 -3.04 24.84 20.48
C ASP A 420 -4.06 23.77 20.06
N ASN A 421 -5.07 23.51 20.90
CA ASN A 421 -6.05 22.46 20.61
C ASN A 421 -6.83 22.72 19.30
N GLY A 422 -7.21 23.98 19.05
CA GLY A 422 -7.90 24.36 17.81
C GLY A 422 -7.03 24.13 16.58
N GLY A 423 -5.77 24.55 16.63
CA GLY A 423 -4.81 24.32 15.55
C GLY A 423 -4.50 22.84 15.32
N ARG A 424 -4.40 22.05 16.41
CA ARG A 424 -4.24 20.59 16.33
C ARG A 424 -5.42 19.94 15.62
N GLY A 425 -6.66 20.35 15.89
CA GLY A 425 -7.84 19.86 15.18
C GLY A 425 -7.77 20.11 13.67
N ALA A 426 -7.28 21.28 13.25
CA ALA A 426 -7.10 21.61 11.83
C ALA A 426 -5.97 20.82 11.15
N ALA A 427 -4.87 20.56 11.88
CA ALA A 427 -3.72 19.81 11.37
C ALA A 427 -3.91 18.28 11.44
N TRP A 428 -4.80 17.81 12.32
CA TRP A 428 -5.04 16.39 12.61
C TRP A 428 -5.24 15.49 11.38
N PRO A 429 -6.11 15.80 10.38
CA PRO A 429 -6.33 14.89 9.25
C PRO A 429 -5.05 14.64 8.43
N TYR A 430 -4.16 15.63 8.35
CA TYR A 430 -2.91 15.53 7.62
C TYR A 430 -1.86 14.72 8.38
N LEU A 431 -1.76 14.91 9.70
CA LEU A 431 -0.92 14.05 10.55
C LEU A 431 -1.40 12.60 10.49
N ALA A 432 -2.72 12.37 10.62
CA ALA A 432 -3.32 11.05 10.50
C ALA A 432 -2.97 10.40 9.15
N ASN A 433 -3.06 11.16 8.06
CA ASN A 433 -2.68 10.67 6.73
C ASN A 433 -1.23 10.18 6.69
N ASP A 434 -0.27 10.97 7.16
CA ASP A 434 1.14 10.58 7.08
C ASP A 434 1.50 9.44 8.03
N VAL A 435 0.88 9.38 9.22
CA VAL A 435 1.00 8.22 10.12
C VAL A 435 0.45 6.95 9.46
N LEU A 436 -0.68 7.07 8.74
CA LEU A 436 -1.27 5.95 8.00
C LEU A 436 -0.45 5.56 6.76
N LEU A 437 0.19 6.49 6.06
CA LEU A 437 1.09 6.17 4.95
C LEU A 437 2.38 5.48 5.42
N GLY A 438 2.72 5.63 6.70
CA GLY A 438 3.89 5.01 7.32
C GLY A 438 5.03 5.99 7.50
N MET A 439 5.56 6.02 8.72
CA MET A 439 6.74 6.81 9.11
C MET A 439 7.83 5.87 9.61
N ASP A 440 8.09 4.78 8.87
CA ASP A 440 8.91 3.67 9.35
C ASP A 440 10.39 4.04 9.57
N LYS A 441 10.84 5.16 8.99
CA LYS A 441 12.20 5.73 9.18
C LYS A 441 12.28 6.76 10.31
N ALA A 442 11.17 7.07 10.96
CA ALA A 442 11.15 8.02 12.06
C ALA A 442 11.89 7.48 13.30
N ASP A 443 12.42 8.39 14.11
CA ASP A 443 12.82 8.04 15.48
C ASP A 443 11.59 7.47 16.23
N PRO A 444 11.70 6.27 16.84
CA PRO A 444 10.61 5.69 17.64
C PRO A 444 10.07 6.63 18.73
N ALA A 445 10.91 7.50 19.29
CA ALA A 445 10.49 8.48 20.29
C ALA A 445 9.57 9.56 19.69
N ASP A 446 9.93 10.09 18.51
CA ASP A 446 9.12 11.06 17.78
C ASP A 446 7.81 10.43 17.32
N LEU A 447 7.85 9.21 16.77
CA LEU A 447 6.65 8.47 16.36
C LEU A 447 5.72 8.22 17.56
N GLY A 448 6.27 7.81 18.70
CA GLY A 448 5.49 7.62 19.93
C GLY A 448 4.78 8.90 20.37
N ALA A 449 5.50 10.03 20.39
CA ALA A 449 4.93 11.34 20.73
C ALA A 449 3.86 11.79 19.73
N LEU A 450 4.05 11.50 18.44
CA LEU A 450 3.06 11.79 17.40
C LEU A 450 1.80 10.94 17.53
N LEU A 451 1.93 9.65 17.84
CA LEU A 451 0.77 8.78 18.10
C LEU A 451 0.01 9.25 19.35
N GLU A 452 0.71 9.60 20.43
CA GLU A 452 0.07 10.19 21.62
C GLU A 452 -0.63 11.52 21.28
N GLY A 453 0.04 12.39 20.51
CA GLY A 453 -0.52 13.64 20.03
C GLY A 453 -1.78 13.42 19.18
N LEU A 454 -1.75 12.49 18.23
CA LEU A 454 -2.88 12.13 17.37
C LEU A 454 -4.07 11.61 18.18
N GLY A 455 -3.79 10.88 19.25
CA GLY A 455 -4.74 10.37 20.23
C GLY A 455 -5.39 11.43 21.13
N SER A 456 -4.70 12.55 21.34
CA SER A 456 -5.18 13.64 22.21
C SER A 456 -6.33 14.45 21.63
N VAL A 457 -6.57 14.36 20.32
CA VAL A 457 -7.67 15.09 19.65
C VAL A 457 -9.00 14.43 19.94
N HIS A 458 -10.00 15.24 20.31
CA HIS A 458 -11.33 14.74 20.61
C HIS A 458 -12.00 14.19 19.36
N LEU A 459 -12.76 13.09 19.51
CA LEU A 459 -13.48 12.47 18.40
C LEU A 459 -14.43 13.43 17.66
N HIS A 460 -14.99 14.43 18.33
CA HIS A 460 -15.84 15.43 17.67
C HIS A 460 -15.04 16.25 16.63
N GLU A 461 -13.84 16.71 16.99
CA GLU A 461 -12.95 17.47 16.10
C GLU A 461 -12.41 16.58 14.97
N ALA A 462 -12.06 15.34 15.29
CA ALA A 462 -11.65 14.36 14.29
C ALA A 462 -12.77 14.07 13.26
N ARG A 463 -14.03 13.98 13.71
CA ARG A 463 -15.20 13.83 12.80
C ARG A 463 -15.43 15.06 11.93
N GLN A 464 -15.22 16.27 12.45
CA GLN A 464 -15.32 17.49 11.63
C GLN A 464 -14.30 17.50 10.48
N SER A 465 -13.13 16.90 10.69
CA SER A 465 -12.08 16.77 9.68
C SER A 465 -12.12 15.48 8.85
N GLN A 466 -13.15 14.63 9.03
CA GLN A 466 -13.30 13.34 8.34
C GLN A 466 -13.34 13.49 6.83
N VAL A 467 -14.08 14.48 6.31
CA VAL A 467 -14.18 14.72 4.86
C VAL A 467 -12.82 15.04 4.26
N VAL A 468 -11.99 15.80 4.97
CA VAL A 468 -10.62 16.12 4.55
C VAL A 468 -9.79 14.84 4.57
N LEU A 469 -9.75 14.10 5.68
CA LEU A 469 -8.99 12.85 5.81
C LEU A 469 -9.35 11.85 4.70
N PHE A 470 -10.64 11.69 4.38
CA PHE A 470 -11.11 10.75 3.35
C PHE A 470 -10.70 11.15 1.93
N GLY A 471 -10.39 12.44 1.72
CA GLY A 471 -9.83 12.94 0.47
C GLY A 471 -8.30 12.81 0.37
N LEU A 472 -7.59 12.39 1.43
CA LEU A 472 -6.13 12.30 1.44
C LEU A 472 -5.60 10.96 0.90
N PRO A 473 -4.32 10.90 0.48
CA PRO A 473 -3.75 9.73 -0.20
C PRO A 473 -3.92 8.39 0.53
N CYS A 474 -3.79 8.32 1.86
CA CYS A 474 -3.90 7.04 2.58
C CYS A 474 -5.26 6.36 2.36
N MET A 475 -6.32 7.16 2.26
CA MET A 475 -7.69 6.68 2.04
C MET A 475 -7.93 6.31 0.58
N GLN A 476 -7.38 7.11 -0.35
CA GLN A 476 -7.47 6.85 -1.78
C GLN A 476 -6.73 5.55 -2.17
N GLU A 477 -5.54 5.35 -1.62
CA GLU A 477 -4.69 4.18 -1.85
C GLU A 477 -5.13 2.95 -1.05
N LYS A 478 -6.10 3.11 -0.14
CA LYS A 478 -6.53 2.08 0.83
C LYS A 478 -5.34 1.47 1.57
N SER A 479 -4.39 2.31 1.96
CA SER A 479 -3.17 1.93 2.66
C SER A 479 -3.16 2.47 4.09
N ALA A 480 -2.67 1.66 5.02
CA ALA A 480 -2.54 2.03 6.41
C ALA A 480 -1.36 1.28 7.07
N SER A 481 -0.54 2.02 7.81
CA SER A 481 0.62 1.49 8.52
C SER A 481 0.16 0.64 9.71
N PRO A 482 0.82 -0.51 9.98
CA PRO A 482 0.57 -1.29 11.18
C PRO A 482 1.05 -0.59 12.47
N ALA A 483 1.82 0.49 12.38
CA ALA A 483 2.34 1.23 13.52
C ALA A 483 1.23 1.72 14.47
N ILE A 484 0.03 2.00 13.96
CA ILE A 484 -1.13 2.42 14.76
C ILE A 484 -1.63 1.34 15.74
N PHE A 485 -1.17 0.09 15.62
CA PHE A 485 -1.50 -1.01 16.54
C PHE A 485 -0.39 -1.30 17.56
N THR A 486 0.67 -0.49 17.58
CA THR A 486 1.75 -0.61 18.58
C THR A 486 1.37 0.01 19.92
N VAL A 487 0.37 0.91 19.92
CA VAL A 487 -0.20 1.54 21.11
C VAL A 487 -1.57 0.94 21.44
N PRO A 488 -2.03 1.04 22.70
CA PRO A 488 -3.36 0.59 23.08
C PRO A 488 -4.46 1.26 22.26
N ALA A 489 -5.53 0.51 21.93
CA ALA A 489 -6.66 1.02 21.14
C ALA A 489 -7.30 2.29 21.73
N VAL A 490 -7.28 2.44 23.06
CA VAL A 490 -7.84 3.62 23.74
C VAL A 490 -7.01 4.87 23.44
N SER A 491 -5.70 4.73 23.25
CA SER A 491 -4.81 5.86 22.97
C SER A 491 -5.08 6.50 21.62
N LEU A 492 -5.60 5.75 20.63
CA LEU A 492 -5.90 6.24 19.29
C LEU A 492 -7.38 6.10 18.93
N TYR A 493 -8.28 6.13 19.93
CA TYR A 493 -9.69 5.78 19.72
C TYR A 493 -10.37 6.62 18.62
N ALA A 494 -10.07 7.92 18.53
CA ALA A 494 -10.67 8.80 17.53
C ALA A 494 -10.29 8.37 16.11
N LEU A 495 -9.01 8.03 15.90
CA LEU A 495 -8.53 7.49 14.63
C LEU A 495 -9.20 6.13 14.33
N HIS A 496 -9.21 5.21 15.29
CA HIS A 496 -9.80 3.88 15.11
C HIS A 496 -11.29 3.93 14.76
N VAL A 497 -12.06 4.81 15.41
CA VAL A 497 -13.48 5.05 15.10
C VAL A 497 -13.63 5.51 13.65
N LEU A 498 -12.84 6.49 13.21
CA LEU A 498 -12.92 6.99 11.84
C LEU A 498 -12.48 5.96 10.80
N LEU A 499 -11.46 5.15 11.10
CA LEU A 499 -11.03 4.05 10.24
C LEU A 499 -12.12 2.99 10.13
N LEU A 500 -12.79 2.67 11.23
CA LEU A 500 -14.01 1.86 11.26
C LEU A 500 -15.20 2.57 10.62
N GLU A 501 -15.14 3.81 10.16
CA GLU A 501 -16.21 4.48 9.38
C GLU A 501 -15.78 4.71 7.92
N SER A 502 -14.53 4.39 7.58
CA SER A 502 -13.91 4.65 6.29
C SER A 502 -13.95 3.46 5.31
N PRO A 503 -13.46 3.64 4.07
CA PRO A 503 -13.17 2.55 3.14
C PRO A 503 -12.10 1.55 3.62
N LEU A 504 -11.32 1.90 4.65
CA LEU A 504 -10.29 1.02 5.23
C LEU A 504 -10.85 0.01 6.25
N ALA A 505 -12.15 0.03 6.55
CA ALA A 505 -12.70 -0.77 7.63
C ALA A 505 -12.51 -2.28 7.47
N ASP A 506 -12.57 -2.82 6.25
CA ASP A 506 -12.36 -4.26 6.02
C ASP A 506 -10.91 -4.68 6.35
N TRP A 507 -9.95 -3.78 6.14
CA TRP A 507 -8.57 -3.97 6.54
C TRP A 507 -8.37 -3.71 8.04
N HIS A 508 -9.01 -2.67 8.58
CA HIS A 508 -8.80 -2.18 9.93
C HIS A 508 -9.50 -3.03 10.99
N GLY A 509 -10.77 -3.38 10.74
CA GLY A 509 -11.67 -4.12 11.63
C GLY A 509 -11.07 -5.39 12.24
N PRO A 510 -10.57 -6.33 11.42
CA PRO A 510 -9.94 -7.55 11.94
C PRO A 510 -8.71 -7.28 12.81
N ARG A 511 -7.97 -6.20 12.55
CA ARG A 511 -6.74 -5.85 13.27
C ARG A 511 -7.04 -5.18 14.60
N ILE A 512 -7.96 -4.21 14.62
CA ILE A 512 -8.39 -3.56 15.87
C ILE A 512 -9.11 -4.58 16.77
N TYR A 513 -9.89 -5.50 16.20
CA TYR A 513 -10.47 -6.62 16.95
C TYR A 513 -9.40 -7.47 17.66
N ARG A 514 -8.35 -7.88 16.93
CA ARG A 514 -7.23 -8.62 17.54
C ARG A 514 -6.48 -7.81 18.59
N LEU A 515 -6.32 -6.50 18.38
CA LEU A 515 -5.71 -5.63 19.38
C LEU A 515 -6.55 -5.57 20.65
N MET A 516 -7.86 -5.37 20.53
CA MET A 516 -8.79 -5.34 21.67
C MET A 516 -8.91 -6.71 22.38
N MET A 517 -8.73 -7.81 21.65
CA MET A 517 -8.67 -9.16 22.25
C MET A 517 -7.40 -9.34 23.10
N ARG A 518 -6.26 -8.79 22.67
CA ARG A 518 -4.98 -8.87 23.39
C ARG A 518 -4.87 -7.87 24.53
N GLN A 519 -5.42 -6.67 24.32
CA GLN A 519 -5.33 -5.53 25.23
C GLN A 519 -6.71 -4.90 25.39
N PRO A 520 -7.64 -5.59 26.08
CA PRO A 520 -8.98 -5.08 26.27
C PRO A 520 -8.94 -3.80 27.12
N PRO A 521 -9.61 -2.71 26.70
CA PRO A 521 -9.68 -1.47 27.48
C PRO A 521 -10.22 -1.65 28.90
N ASN A 522 -11.22 -2.53 29.04
CA ASN A 522 -11.81 -2.91 30.31
C ASN A 522 -12.38 -4.33 30.22
N GLN A 523 -12.75 -4.89 31.38
CA GLN A 523 -13.23 -6.27 31.48
C GLN A 523 -14.48 -6.54 30.63
N LEU A 524 -15.45 -5.62 30.61
CA LEU A 524 -16.66 -5.77 29.81
C LEU A 524 -16.35 -5.79 28.32
N THR A 525 -15.45 -4.94 27.85
CA THR A 525 -15.04 -4.90 26.45
C THR A 525 -14.31 -6.20 26.08
N GLY A 526 -13.39 -6.67 26.92
CA GLY A 526 -12.72 -7.96 26.71
C GLY A 526 -13.71 -9.12 26.63
N LEU A 527 -14.69 -9.14 27.52
CA LEU A 527 -15.78 -10.12 27.49
C LEU A 527 -16.58 -10.06 26.18
N VAL A 528 -17.03 -8.86 25.77
CA VAL A 528 -17.82 -8.69 24.55
C VAL A 528 -17.01 -9.18 23.33
N ILE A 529 -15.73 -8.84 23.25
CA ILE A 529 -14.85 -9.32 22.18
C ILE A 529 -14.70 -10.85 22.22
N GLN A 530 -14.51 -11.47 23.39
CA GLN A 530 -14.45 -12.93 23.50
C GLN A 530 -15.75 -13.62 23.06
N VAL A 531 -16.90 -13.03 23.39
CA VAL A 531 -18.23 -13.54 23.05
C VAL A 531 -18.50 -13.49 21.55
N LEU A 532 -18.01 -12.45 20.86
CA LEU A 532 -18.09 -12.37 19.38
C LEU A 532 -17.29 -13.49 18.70
N GLY A 533 -16.15 -13.89 19.28
CA GLY A 533 -15.31 -14.98 18.81
C GLY A 533 -14.45 -14.58 17.60
N GLU A 534 -15.04 -14.49 16.42
CA GLU A 534 -14.38 -14.06 15.19
C GLU A 534 -14.96 -12.75 14.67
N TYR A 535 -14.10 -11.87 14.14
CA TYR A 535 -14.55 -10.61 13.57
C TYR A 535 -15.41 -10.82 12.31
N ARG A 536 -16.59 -10.21 12.30
CA ARG A 536 -17.47 -10.08 11.13
C ARG A 536 -17.68 -8.61 10.79
N ALA A 537 -17.98 -8.32 9.52
CA ALA A 537 -18.26 -6.96 9.08
C ALA A 537 -19.45 -6.33 9.82
N GLU A 538 -20.42 -7.14 10.25
CA GLU A 538 -21.58 -6.74 11.07
C GLU A 538 -21.18 -6.20 12.45
N ASP A 539 -20.04 -6.65 13.00
CA ASP A 539 -19.55 -6.24 14.33
C ASP A 539 -18.95 -4.83 14.31
N ARG A 540 -18.71 -4.26 13.12
CA ARG A 540 -18.11 -2.94 12.92
C ARG A 540 -18.80 -1.87 13.75
N ALA A 541 -20.13 -1.83 13.72
CA ALA A 541 -20.91 -0.83 14.47
C ALA A 541 -20.73 -1.00 15.99
N LEU A 542 -20.71 -2.24 16.48
CA LEU A 542 -20.49 -2.53 17.90
C LEU A 542 -19.08 -2.13 18.34
N LEU A 543 -18.06 -2.47 17.56
CA LEU A 543 -16.66 -2.06 17.83
C LEU A 543 -16.51 -0.55 17.88
N THR A 544 -17.12 0.17 16.93
CA THR A 544 -17.12 1.64 16.95
C THR A 544 -17.71 2.17 18.25
N ARG A 545 -18.88 1.67 18.66
CA ARG A 545 -19.53 2.12 19.92
C ARG A 545 -18.74 1.75 21.16
N LEU A 546 -18.09 0.58 21.19
CA LEU A 546 -17.20 0.18 22.29
C LEU A 546 -16.02 1.15 22.42
N LEU A 547 -15.39 1.55 21.32
CA LEU A 547 -14.29 2.52 21.32
C LEU A 547 -14.76 3.91 21.77
N GLU A 548 -15.91 4.38 21.27
CA GLU A 548 -16.50 5.65 21.70
C GLU A 548 -16.83 5.68 23.20
N GLN A 549 -17.30 4.55 23.75
CA GLN A 549 -17.60 4.42 25.16
C GLN A 549 -16.36 4.66 26.02
N GLN A 550 -15.22 4.09 25.64
CA GLN A 550 -13.98 4.24 26.41
C GLN A 550 -13.58 5.70 26.55
N ALA A 551 -13.72 6.46 25.46
CA ALA A 551 -13.40 7.88 25.47
C ALA A 551 -14.35 8.71 26.34
N LYS A 552 -15.64 8.36 26.37
CA LYS A 552 -16.65 9.05 27.19
C LYS A 552 -16.64 8.64 28.66
N GLY A 553 -16.02 7.50 29.00
CA GLY A 553 -16.06 6.90 30.33
C GLY A 553 -17.43 6.42 30.79
N THR A 554 -18.48 6.59 29.98
CA THR A 554 -19.88 6.30 30.31
C THR A 554 -20.53 5.45 29.24
N MET A 555 -21.31 4.45 29.66
CA MET A 555 -21.99 3.53 28.76
C MET A 555 -23.32 4.13 28.28
N SER A 556 -23.45 4.31 26.96
CA SER A 556 -24.73 4.74 26.37
C SER A 556 -25.80 3.67 26.54
N GLY A 557 -27.06 4.09 26.70
CA GLY A 557 -28.20 3.16 26.79
C GLY A 557 -28.33 2.24 25.57
N GLU A 558 -28.06 2.76 24.37
CA GLU A 558 -28.05 1.96 23.13
C GLU A 558 -27.00 0.85 23.17
N LEU A 559 -25.76 1.17 23.54
CA LEU A 559 -24.68 0.20 23.65
C LEU A 559 -24.99 -0.85 24.72
N LYS A 560 -25.56 -0.43 25.85
CA LYS A 560 -26.03 -1.33 26.91
C LYS A 560 -27.03 -2.34 26.37
N VAL A 561 -28.05 -1.89 25.62
CA VAL A 561 -29.05 -2.78 25.00
C VAL A 561 -28.40 -3.77 24.04
N TRP A 562 -27.46 -3.32 23.19
CA TRP A 562 -26.75 -4.18 22.25
C TRP A 562 -25.94 -5.27 22.96
N ILE A 563 -25.19 -4.88 24.01
CA ILE A 563 -24.40 -5.83 24.80
C ILE A 563 -25.31 -6.86 25.48
N VAL A 564 -26.43 -6.42 26.07
CA VAL A 564 -27.41 -7.33 26.71
C VAL A 564 -27.96 -8.32 25.69
N GLN A 565 -28.39 -7.86 24.51
CA GLN A 565 -28.90 -8.72 23.44
C GLN A 565 -27.85 -9.72 22.95
N LEU A 566 -26.60 -9.28 22.79
CA LEU A 566 -25.50 -10.15 22.40
C LEU A 566 -25.25 -11.25 23.44
N LEU A 567 -25.13 -10.87 24.72
CA LEU A 567 -24.89 -11.82 25.81
C LEU A 567 -26.05 -12.81 25.95
N LEU A 568 -27.29 -12.34 25.87
CA LEU A 568 -28.48 -13.20 25.91
C LEU A 568 -28.49 -14.20 24.76
N GLY A 569 -28.35 -13.73 23.52
CA GLY A 569 -28.37 -14.62 22.35
C GLY A 569 -27.30 -15.71 22.42
N GLN A 570 -26.11 -15.38 22.90
CA GLN A 570 -25.01 -16.33 23.06
C GLN A 570 -25.23 -17.29 24.24
N LEU A 571 -25.68 -16.80 25.39
CA LEU A 571 -25.94 -17.64 26.57
C LEU A 571 -27.16 -18.55 26.37
N GLU A 572 -28.20 -18.10 25.68
CA GLU A 572 -29.39 -18.89 25.36
C GLU A 572 -29.09 -20.02 24.39
N THR A 573 -28.26 -19.77 23.37
CA THR A 573 -27.90 -20.78 22.37
C THR A 573 -26.67 -21.63 22.76
N LEU A 574 -26.09 -21.40 23.95
CA LEU A 574 -24.85 -22.04 24.38
C LEU A 574 -24.98 -23.57 24.57
N PRO A 575 -24.28 -24.38 23.75
CA PRO A 575 -24.31 -25.85 23.90
C PRO A 575 -23.59 -26.29 25.17
N GLN A 576 -23.98 -27.45 25.71
CA GLN A 576 -23.43 -27.98 26.97
C GLN A 576 -21.91 -28.11 26.99
N SER A 577 -21.29 -28.42 25.86
CA SER A 577 -19.82 -28.54 25.74
C SER A 577 -19.08 -27.22 25.98
N ARG A 578 -19.71 -26.08 25.69
CA ARG A 578 -19.12 -24.74 25.77
C ARG A 578 -19.42 -24.00 27.07
N ARG A 579 -20.26 -24.57 27.95
CA ARG A 579 -20.64 -23.95 29.23
C ARG A 579 -19.48 -23.76 30.22
N ARG A 580 -18.34 -24.43 29.98
CA ARG A 580 -17.12 -24.33 30.79
C ARG A 580 -16.10 -23.32 30.23
N GLU A 581 -16.43 -22.61 29.17
CA GLU A 581 -15.53 -21.59 28.62
C GLU A 581 -15.37 -20.42 29.61
N GLU A 582 -14.17 -19.84 29.65
CA GLU A 582 -13.77 -18.84 30.66
C GLU A 582 -14.62 -17.57 30.63
N TRP A 583 -15.25 -17.25 29.49
CA TRP A 583 -16.07 -16.05 29.33
C TRP A 583 -17.49 -16.20 29.92
N VAL A 584 -17.97 -17.43 30.17
CA VAL A 584 -19.37 -17.70 30.52
C VAL A 584 -19.75 -17.13 31.89
N ASP A 585 -18.88 -17.30 32.90
CA ASP A 585 -19.12 -16.78 34.24
C ASP A 585 -19.11 -15.23 34.28
N PRO A 586 -18.10 -14.53 33.71
CA PRO A 586 -18.13 -13.08 33.54
C PRO A 586 -19.34 -12.59 32.73
N ALA A 587 -19.79 -13.33 31.71
CA ALA A 587 -20.99 -12.98 30.94
C ALA A 587 -22.25 -12.96 31.80
N LEU A 588 -22.45 -13.97 32.66
CA LEU A 588 -23.57 -14.01 33.58
C LEU A 588 -23.52 -12.86 34.59
N PHE A 589 -22.32 -12.57 35.14
CA PHE A 589 -22.14 -11.42 36.02
C PHE A 589 -22.53 -10.10 35.34
N TRP A 590 -21.95 -9.80 34.17
CA TRP A 590 -22.22 -8.55 33.47
C TRP A 590 -23.66 -8.45 32.97
N LEU A 591 -24.24 -9.54 32.48
CA LEU A 591 -25.65 -9.56 32.06
C LEU A 591 -26.57 -9.13 33.22
N GLY A 592 -26.34 -9.66 34.42
CA GLY A 592 -27.13 -9.29 35.58
C GLY A 592 -26.87 -7.88 36.13
N GLN A 593 -25.66 -7.33 35.92
CA GLN A 593 -25.33 -5.95 36.27
C GLN A 593 -25.95 -4.94 35.29
N LEU A 594 -26.02 -5.31 34.01
CA LEU A 594 -26.57 -4.45 32.97
C LEU A 594 -28.10 -4.45 33.04
N ASP A 595 -28.76 -5.61 32.97
CA ASP A 595 -30.22 -5.68 32.87
C ASP A 595 -30.78 -6.89 33.61
N HIS A 596 -31.30 -6.64 34.81
CA HIS A 596 -31.85 -7.67 35.69
C HIS A 596 -33.10 -8.35 35.11
N GLU A 597 -33.95 -7.60 34.41
CA GLU A 597 -35.19 -8.13 33.84
C GLU A 597 -34.86 -9.05 32.67
N ALA A 598 -33.98 -8.59 31.79
CA ALA A 598 -33.55 -9.37 30.63
C ALA A 598 -32.75 -10.63 31.02
N ALA A 599 -31.97 -10.57 32.12
CA ALA A 599 -31.17 -11.69 32.62
C ALA A 599 -31.99 -12.85 33.23
N ARG A 600 -33.24 -12.59 33.64
CA ARG A 600 -34.03 -13.51 34.48
C ARG A 600 -34.23 -14.90 33.86
N SER A 601 -34.58 -14.96 32.58
CA SER A 601 -34.82 -16.23 31.87
C SER A 601 -33.57 -17.12 31.83
N VAL A 602 -32.41 -16.51 31.53
CA VAL A 602 -31.12 -17.20 31.49
C VAL A 602 -30.71 -17.65 32.89
N PHE A 603 -30.92 -16.82 33.91
CA PHE A 603 -30.58 -17.17 35.30
C PHE A 603 -31.43 -18.33 35.83
N GLU A 604 -32.74 -18.29 35.61
CA GLU A 604 -33.63 -19.41 35.95
C GLU A 604 -33.19 -20.70 35.25
N ARG A 605 -32.79 -20.62 33.97
CA ARG A 605 -32.24 -21.77 33.24
C ARG A 605 -30.94 -22.29 33.84
N VAL A 606 -29.98 -21.42 34.15
CA VAL A 606 -28.69 -21.81 34.76
C VAL A 606 -28.90 -22.56 36.08
N LEU A 607 -29.86 -22.12 36.90
CA LEU A 607 -30.16 -22.73 38.19
C LEU A 607 -30.95 -24.03 38.08
N THR A 608 -31.90 -24.12 37.13
CA THR A 608 -32.86 -25.23 37.08
C THR A 608 -32.49 -26.36 36.12
N GLU A 609 -31.75 -26.07 35.05
CA GLU A 609 -31.47 -27.03 33.98
C GLU A 609 -30.62 -28.21 34.48
N ARG A 610 -31.09 -29.44 34.19
CA ARG A 610 -30.43 -30.69 34.60
C ARG A 610 -29.97 -31.51 33.40
N ARG A 611 -28.80 -32.13 33.53
CA ARG A 611 -28.27 -33.18 32.66
C ARG A 611 -28.51 -34.54 33.33
N LEU A 612 -29.04 -35.51 32.59
CA LEU A 612 -29.28 -36.88 33.07
C LEU A 612 -30.08 -36.94 34.40
N LEU A 613 -31.25 -36.28 34.42
CA LEU A 613 -32.24 -36.17 35.53
C LEU A 613 -31.75 -35.60 36.88
N PHE A 614 -30.48 -35.77 37.23
CA PHE A 614 -29.95 -35.49 38.56
C PHE A 614 -28.79 -34.48 38.56
N PHE A 615 -27.96 -34.42 37.52
CA PHE A 615 -26.80 -33.53 37.50
C PHE A 615 -27.19 -32.14 37.03
N LYS A 616 -26.62 -31.09 37.60
CA LYS A 616 -26.81 -29.73 37.09
C LYS A 616 -26.11 -29.61 35.73
N ALA A 617 -26.78 -29.00 34.77
CA ALA A 617 -26.25 -28.89 33.41
C ALA A 617 -25.20 -27.76 33.27
N TRP A 618 -25.11 -26.87 34.25
CA TRP A 618 -24.20 -25.74 34.31
C TRP A 618 -23.11 -25.95 35.38
N PRO A 619 -21.88 -25.43 35.16
CA PRO A 619 -20.81 -25.46 36.15
C PRO A 619 -21.21 -24.81 37.48
N GLU A 620 -20.52 -25.18 38.56
CA GLU A 620 -20.83 -24.69 39.91
C GLU A 620 -20.51 -23.20 40.06
N GLU A 621 -19.47 -22.73 39.39
CA GLU A 621 -19.02 -21.34 39.36
C GLU A 621 -20.15 -20.45 38.82
N CYS A 622 -20.68 -20.79 37.65
CA CYS A 622 -21.80 -20.07 37.01
C CYS A 622 -23.07 -20.06 37.90
N ARG A 623 -23.39 -21.19 38.54
CA ARG A 623 -24.57 -21.27 39.43
C ARG A 623 -24.40 -20.38 40.65
N SER A 624 -23.25 -20.47 41.31
CA SER A 624 -22.92 -19.68 42.49
C SER A 624 -22.91 -18.18 42.18
N GLN A 625 -22.49 -17.80 40.97
CA GLN A 625 -22.50 -16.41 40.50
C GLN A 625 -23.94 -15.91 40.28
N VAL A 626 -24.79 -16.72 39.65
CA VAL A 626 -26.21 -16.39 39.45
C VAL A 626 -26.97 -16.32 40.78
N GLU A 627 -26.73 -17.25 41.71
CA GLU A 627 -27.34 -17.24 43.06
C GLU A 627 -27.02 -15.93 43.79
N ARG A 628 -25.74 -15.53 43.82
CA ARG A 628 -25.30 -14.25 44.40
C ARG A 628 -25.99 -13.04 43.78
N MET A 629 -26.15 -13.03 42.45
CA MET A 629 -26.81 -11.93 41.74
C MET A 629 -28.30 -11.86 42.07
N VAL A 630 -29.01 -13.00 42.07
CA VAL A 630 -30.43 -13.07 42.43
C VAL A 630 -30.67 -12.67 43.88
N GLU A 631 -29.83 -13.11 44.81
CA GLU A 631 -29.87 -12.67 46.22
C GLU A 631 -29.68 -11.15 46.34
N SER A 632 -28.73 -10.58 45.60
CA SER A 632 -28.49 -9.13 45.59
C SER A 632 -29.72 -8.34 45.11
N TRP A 633 -30.43 -8.84 44.11
CA TRP A 633 -31.65 -8.19 43.59
C TRP A 633 -32.82 -8.27 44.56
N ASN A 634 -33.00 -9.41 45.22
CA ASN A 634 -34.03 -9.59 46.23
C ASN A 634 -33.80 -8.64 47.41
N ASN A 635 -32.54 -8.46 47.82
CA ASN A 635 -32.18 -7.52 48.87
C ASN A 635 -32.40 -6.05 48.45
N ALA A 636 -32.01 -5.69 47.22
CA ALA A 636 -32.21 -4.32 46.69
C ALA A 636 -33.69 -3.97 46.46
N SER A 637 -34.55 -4.97 46.20
CA SER A 637 -36.00 -4.77 46.05
C SER A 637 -36.74 -4.68 47.39
N ALA A 638 -36.10 -5.12 48.48
CA ALA A 638 -36.67 -5.07 49.84
C ALA A 638 -36.36 -3.76 50.58
N THR A 639 -35.35 -3.01 50.11
CA THR A 639 -34.98 -1.66 50.56
C THR A 639 -35.65 -0.60 49.71
#